data_AF-A0A1G4B9G0-F1
#
_entry.id   AF-A0A1G4B9G0-F1
#
_cell.length_a   1.000
_cell.length_b   1.000
_cell.length_c   1.000
_cell.angle_alpha   90.00
_cell.angle_beta   90.00
_cell.angle_gamma   90.00
#
_symmetry.space_group_name_H-M   'P 1'
#
loop_
_entity.id
_entity.type
_entity.pdbx_description
1 polymer ?
#
loop_
_entity_poly.entity_id
_entity_poly.type
_entity_poly.pdbx_seq_one_letter_code
_entity_poly.pdbx_strand_id
1 'polypeptide(L)'
;MGILGLTLIQVLLCESALALFHQQHVRLHVTPQDPVTLGQLNVRSLLLDSRDLACLTETANVTVTVRATKGAQQSSAPVFDSSQVANVVTSAEASGTVVILPSLTNTVPQTSGYVATGLEASGKVTSCPLMSNPIPTPSSLIDPAAPATSIAPLPSAPMPSGDIFSEPIGTGAPPGTISARSDHPVPRKGITSSSPIETNKFYSNFFLGDQTAPTYTYPYGIAWGAGQGAAASYGMTISHIEANQRVFGPTNADSGAASYFINPVGIQSMVISAQELGSDTAVGIDSITAFSATIHLKPNAQAVPAVSFPLVQGMPFITAQYAGATPVIRTGVFFRTVTRVTQDPKAGVAKYTFQLEDGKIWRLYAYATTGSQLNLQVVNNGLAQSTQPFYGTIQVAKDPGNGEALLDQAAGVYPTTVALSGSVSGTTGSYTLKFAKDGHPDGQLVMYALPHHVASFDSTTRNGVQPVQLMTPTKGIATAVLADQWTMTEANLPVSMGFAPWSPDRGSLTTLSDDAKIVIRGIAAQEVSQDMMAQSDLDSMYFSGKALAKFALLIIVINDILQDPALAQSGLNRLKAAFAVFASNKQKYPLVYESAWGGVVSSATYITGDDGADFGNTLYNDHHFHYGYHILAAAAIAHLDPSWLSANKDYVNSLVRDVANPSTQDTYFPTWRAFDWYHGHSWAHGLYASYDGKDQESSSEDMMHAYALKMWGEASGDSMLSSRSNLQLSIIARALQDYYLYKSDNAVQPPQFIGNKVAGILFENKIDHTTYFGANIEFIQGIHMIPLLAPSPFVRTPAFVQEEWDVYFSNGRADTIAGGWRGIIYGNLATIDGKTAWDFFNSSNFDPSWIDGGASLTWYLTYAALMGNV
;
A
#
# COMPACT_ATOMS: atom_id res chain seq x y z
N MET A 1 6.85 -5.50 35.04
CA MET A 1 5.91 -5.30 36.17
C MET A 1 4.59 -4.81 35.57
N GLY A 2 3.67 -5.71 35.29
CA GLY A 2 2.38 -5.36 34.69
C GLY A 2 1.34 -5.06 35.76
N ILE A 3 0.78 -3.85 35.75
CA ILE A 3 -0.44 -3.50 36.46
C ILE A 3 -1.59 -4.18 35.70
N LEU A 4 -2.25 -5.17 36.29
CA LEU A 4 -3.53 -5.65 35.77
C LEU A 4 -4.64 -4.72 36.27
N GLY A 5 -5.16 -3.88 35.38
CA GLY A 5 -6.46 -3.24 35.58
C GLY A 5 -7.56 -4.26 35.28
N LEU A 6 -8.35 -4.63 36.28
CA LEU A 6 -9.59 -5.38 36.06
C LEU A 6 -10.77 -4.40 36.07
N THR A 7 -11.51 -4.35 34.98
CA THR A 7 -12.78 -3.62 34.88
C THR A 7 -13.90 -4.61 35.17
N LEU A 8 -14.68 -4.40 36.22
CA LEU A 8 -15.91 -5.16 36.47
C LEU A 8 -17.07 -4.44 35.79
N ILE A 9 -17.79 -5.12 34.89
CA ILE A 9 -19.05 -4.63 34.31
C ILE A 9 -20.19 -5.45 34.94
N GLN A 10 -21.08 -4.79 35.66
CA GLN A 10 -22.38 -5.38 36.00
C GLN A 10 -23.39 -4.95 34.92
N VAL A 11 -24.05 -5.94 34.31
CA VAL A 11 -25.18 -5.71 33.39
C VAL A 11 -26.47 -5.97 34.15
N LEU A 12 -27.33 -4.96 34.27
CA LEU A 12 -28.72 -5.10 34.68
C LEU A 12 -29.60 -5.01 33.42
N LEU A 13 -30.40 -6.04 33.17
CA LEU A 13 -31.46 -6.00 32.16
C LEU A 13 -32.76 -5.58 32.86
N CYS A 14 -33.21 -4.35 32.59
CA CYS A 14 -34.59 -3.94 32.80
C CYS A 14 -35.13 -3.37 31.49
N GLU A 15 -36.37 -3.74 31.16
CA GLU A 15 -37.05 -3.29 29.94
C GLU A 15 -37.07 -1.75 29.89
N SER A 16 -36.56 -1.21 28.77
CA SER A 16 -36.69 0.19 28.32
C SER A 16 -36.02 1.32 29.14
N ALA A 17 -34.70 1.49 28.99
CA ALA A 17 -33.98 2.77 28.77
C ALA A 17 -32.47 2.63 29.04
N LEU A 18 -31.60 3.11 28.13
CA LEU A 18 -30.15 3.22 28.32
C LEU A 18 -29.77 4.61 28.86
N ALA A 19 -29.12 4.71 30.02
CA ALA A 19 -28.35 5.91 30.39
C ALA A 19 -27.22 5.65 31.41
N LEU A 20 -25.98 5.95 30.98
CA LEU A 20 -24.73 6.36 31.67
C LEU A 20 -24.12 5.52 32.82
N PHE A 21 -22.89 5.04 32.58
CA PHE A 21 -22.00 4.32 33.50
C PHE A 21 -21.07 5.26 34.29
N HIS A 22 -20.74 4.89 35.55
CA HIS A 22 -19.60 5.43 36.31
C HIS A 22 -18.57 4.31 36.54
N GLN A 23 -17.28 4.58 36.24
CA GLN A 23 -16.15 3.65 36.42
C GLN A 23 -15.50 3.81 37.80
N GLN A 24 -15.11 2.71 38.46
CA GLN A 24 -14.14 2.72 39.57
C GLN A 24 -12.97 1.78 39.25
N HIS A 25 -11.74 2.27 39.48
CA HIS A 25 -10.51 1.49 39.33
C HIS A 25 -10.08 0.87 40.66
N VAL A 26 -9.76 -0.42 40.67
CA VAL A 26 -9.17 -1.11 41.83
C VAL A 26 -7.75 -1.57 41.48
N ARG A 27 -6.78 -1.31 42.37
CA ARG A 27 -5.37 -1.77 42.24
C ARG A 27 -5.14 -3.01 43.10
N LEU A 28 -4.45 -4.01 42.53
CA LEU A 28 -3.93 -5.17 43.26
C LEU A 28 -2.39 -5.14 43.27
N HIS A 29 -1.78 -5.40 44.42
CA HIS A 29 -0.34 -5.59 44.57
C HIS A 29 -0.01 -7.09 44.67
N VAL A 30 1.03 -7.53 43.96
CA VAL A 30 1.52 -8.91 43.99
C VAL A 30 2.81 -8.98 44.79
N THR A 31 2.88 -9.86 45.78
CA THR A 31 4.13 -10.25 46.48
C THR A 31 4.58 -11.64 46.04
N PRO A 32 5.90 -11.91 45.91
CA PRO A 32 6.39 -13.17 45.41
C PRO A 32 6.71 -14.12 46.58
N GLN A 33 5.89 -15.15 46.80
CA GLN A 33 6.33 -16.49 47.22
C GLN A 33 5.14 -17.47 47.34
N ASP A 34 5.32 -18.61 46.68
CA ASP A 34 4.57 -19.88 46.68
C ASP A 34 3.09 -19.96 46.24
N PRO A 35 2.75 -21.04 45.49
CA PRO A 35 1.46 -21.20 44.83
C PRO A 35 0.45 -21.77 45.82
N VAL A 36 -0.84 -21.49 45.59
CA VAL A 36 -1.98 -21.93 46.43
C VAL A 36 -2.27 -20.98 47.61
N THR A 37 -2.86 -19.82 47.30
CA THR A 37 -4.15 -19.30 47.82
C THR A 37 -4.29 -17.84 47.35
N LEU A 38 -5.25 -17.53 46.47
CA LEU A 38 -5.59 -16.15 46.10
C LEU A 38 -6.57 -15.59 47.15
N GLY A 39 -6.27 -14.41 47.69
CA GLY A 39 -6.93 -13.81 48.85
C GLY A 39 -8.44 -13.55 48.72
N GLN A 40 -9.11 -13.39 49.87
CA GLN A 40 -10.52 -13.02 49.97
C GLN A 40 -10.77 -11.58 49.50
N LEU A 41 -11.77 -11.41 48.63
CA LEU A 41 -12.30 -10.12 48.23
C LEU A 41 -13.34 -9.66 49.26
N ASN A 42 -13.07 -8.59 50.01
CA ASN A 42 -14.07 -7.95 50.86
C ASN A 42 -14.75 -6.81 50.10
N VAL A 43 -15.98 -7.03 49.66
CA VAL A 43 -16.83 -5.97 49.09
C VAL A 43 -17.59 -5.32 50.23
N ARG A 44 -17.43 -4.00 50.42
CA ARG A 44 -18.33 -3.23 51.31
C ARG A 44 -19.70 -3.14 50.65
N SER A 45 -20.76 -3.47 51.40
CA SER A 45 -22.15 -3.28 50.99
C SER A 45 -22.44 -1.79 50.75
N LEU A 46 -22.86 -1.44 49.53
CA LEU A 46 -23.54 -0.18 49.25
C LEU A 46 -25.00 -0.30 49.74
N LEU A 47 -25.40 0.62 50.61
CA LEU A 47 -26.78 0.83 51.03
C LEU A 47 -27.59 1.31 49.81
N LEU A 48 -28.43 0.43 49.26
CA LEU A 48 -29.52 0.82 48.38
C LEU A 48 -30.74 1.13 49.26
N ASP A 49 -31.21 2.37 49.19
CA ASP A 49 -32.43 2.82 49.84
C ASP A 49 -33.62 2.05 49.24
N SER A 50 -34.43 1.47 50.11
CA SER A 50 -35.38 0.42 49.82
C SER A 50 -36.71 0.99 49.36
N ARG A 51 -36.99 1.03 48.04
CA ARG A 51 -38.37 0.98 47.50
C ARG A 51 -38.41 0.24 46.17
N ASP A 52 -39.11 -0.89 46.21
CA ASP A 52 -39.73 -1.63 45.10
C ASP A 52 -38.84 -2.14 43.96
N LEU A 53 -38.29 -3.36 44.15
CA LEU A 53 -38.30 -4.40 43.09
C LEU A 53 -37.92 -5.75 43.70
N ALA A 54 -38.95 -6.60 43.86
CA ALA A 54 -38.79 -7.99 44.22
C ALA A 54 -38.33 -8.79 42.99
N CYS A 55 -37.13 -9.35 43.03
CA CYS A 55 -36.75 -10.41 42.09
C CYS A 55 -35.86 -11.44 42.81
N LEU A 56 -36.21 -12.70 42.60
CA LEU A 56 -35.68 -13.90 43.26
C LEU A 56 -34.17 -14.03 43.01
N THR A 57 -33.38 -14.10 44.07
CA THR A 57 -31.95 -14.38 44.03
C THR A 57 -31.70 -15.89 44.13
N GLU A 58 -31.37 -16.55 43.01
CA GLU A 58 -30.64 -17.82 43.05
C GLU A 58 -29.14 -17.52 42.90
N THR A 59 -28.36 -17.84 43.93
CA THR A 59 -26.90 -17.68 43.93
C THR A 59 -26.28 -19.00 43.50
N ALA A 60 -25.79 -19.09 42.26
CA ALA A 60 -24.95 -20.20 41.81
C ALA A 60 -23.47 -19.78 41.88
N ASN A 61 -22.70 -20.46 42.72
CA ASN A 61 -21.24 -20.31 42.76
C ASN A 61 -20.62 -21.11 41.60
N VAL A 62 -20.06 -20.42 40.60
CA VAL A 62 -19.25 -21.05 39.54
C VAL A 62 -17.77 -20.73 39.78
N THR A 63 -16.96 -21.76 40.02
CA THR A 63 -15.51 -21.65 40.04
C THR A 63 -14.98 -21.79 38.62
N VAL A 64 -14.52 -20.70 38.00
CA VAL A 64 -13.86 -20.74 36.68
C VAL A 64 -12.36 -20.85 36.89
N THR A 65 -11.76 -21.96 36.42
CA THR A 65 -10.30 -22.12 36.34
C THR A 65 -9.86 -21.74 34.93
N VAL A 66 -9.11 -20.65 34.77
CA VAL A 66 -8.52 -20.25 33.49
C VAL A 66 -7.06 -20.68 33.45
N ARG A 67 -6.70 -21.58 32.52
CA ARG A 67 -5.31 -21.80 32.09
C ARG A 67 -5.05 -20.91 30.87
N ALA A 68 -4.05 -20.04 30.96
CA ALA A 68 -3.56 -19.28 29.81
C ALA A 68 -2.39 -20.01 29.14
N THR A 69 -2.53 -20.32 27.85
CA THR A 69 -1.42 -20.64 26.95
C THR A 69 -1.33 -19.56 25.86
N LYS A 70 -0.09 -19.23 25.49
CA LYS A 70 0.27 -18.24 24.47
C LYS A 70 -0.36 -18.62 23.12
N GLY A 71 -1.14 -17.70 22.53
CA GLY A 71 -1.65 -17.77 21.15
C GLY A 71 -2.70 -18.86 20.92
N ALA A 72 -3.98 -18.54 21.09
CA ALA A 72 -5.08 -19.39 20.63
C ALA A 72 -5.91 -18.61 19.59
N GLN A 73 -5.67 -18.87 18.32
CA GLN A 73 -6.74 -18.81 17.31
C GLN A 73 -7.83 -19.78 17.76
N GLN A 74 -9.09 -19.34 17.78
CA GLN A 74 -10.23 -20.23 17.98
C GLN A 74 -10.27 -21.24 16.83
N SER A 75 -9.83 -22.48 17.09
CA SER A 75 -10.04 -23.64 16.22
C SER A 75 -11.10 -24.54 16.85
N SER A 76 -12.31 -24.50 16.30
CA SER A 76 -13.14 -25.69 16.18
C SER A 76 -14.11 -25.50 15.02
N ALA A 77 -13.57 -25.43 13.81
CA ALA A 77 -14.32 -25.89 12.65
C ALA A 77 -14.32 -27.44 12.69
N PRO A 78 -15.39 -28.11 12.22
CA PRO A 78 -15.40 -29.56 12.17
C PRO A 78 -14.17 -30.02 11.37
N VAL A 79 -13.34 -30.86 11.98
CA VAL A 79 -12.32 -31.61 11.23
C VAL A 79 -13.10 -32.45 10.23
N PHE A 80 -12.98 -32.15 8.93
CA PHE A 80 -13.58 -33.00 7.90
C PHE A 80 -12.89 -34.36 7.95
N ASP A 81 -13.61 -35.31 8.55
CA ASP A 81 -13.20 -36.70 8.59
C ASP A 81 -13.15 -37.23 7.15
N SER A 82 -11.93 -37.45 6.66
CA SER A 82 -11.69 -38.04 5.33
C SER A 82 -12.23 -39.47 5.21
N SER A 83 -12.71 -40.08 6.30
CA SER A 83 -13.26 -41.43 6.29
C SER A 83 -14.77 -41.51 5.95
N GLN A 84 -15.48 -40.38 5.88
CA GLN A 84 -16.90 -40.37 5.52
C GLN A 84 -17.10 -40.14 4.02
N VAL A 85 -17.53 -41.20 3.32
CA VAL A 85 -17.98 -41.14 1.92
C VAL A 85 -19.41 -40.59 1.90
N ALA A 86 -19.64 -39.52 1.15
CA ALA A 86 -20.99 -38.97 0.99
C ALA A 86 -21.81 -39.86 0.04
N ASN A 87 -23.13 -39.97 0.25
CA ASN A 87 -24.03 -40.59 -0.71
C ASN A 87 -24.10 -39.71 -1.98
N VAL A 88 -23.36 -40.10 -3.03
CA VAL A 88 -23.29 -39.35 -4.28
C VAL A 88 -24.31 -39.88 -5.29
N VAL A 89 -25.01 -38.98 -5.97
CA VAL A 89 -25.74 -39.29 -7.20
C VAL A 89 -24.86 -38.92 -8.39
N THR A 90 -24.46 -39.91 -9.17
CA THR A 90 -23.75 -39.70 -10.43
C THR A 90 -24.74 -39.77 -11.58
N SER A 91 -24.86 -38.69 -12.35
CA SER A 91 -25.61 -38.66 -13.61
C SER A 91 -24.67 -38.42 -14.78
N ALA A 92 -24.87 -39.16 -15.87
CA ALA A 92 -24.23 -38.88 -17.14
C ALA A 92 -25.19 -38.03 -17.99
N GLU A 93 -24.78 -36.81 -18.31
CA GLU A 93 -25.46 -35.93 -19.24
C GLU A 93 -24.69 -35.89 -20.55
N ALA A 94 -25.32 -35.39 -21.62
CA ALA A 94 -24.67 -35.29 -22.94
C ALA A 94 -23.39 -34.45 -22.89
N SER A 95 -23.33 -33.45 -22.00
CA SER A 95 -22.23 -32.50 -21.84
C SER A 95 -21.20 -32.86 -20.76
N GLY A 96 -21.45 -33.89 -19.93
CA GLY A 96 -20.60 -34.15 -18.78
C GLY A 96 -21.04 -35.29 -17.87
N THR A 97 -20.14 -35.72 -17.00
CA THR A 97 -20.47 -36.54 -15.83
C THR A 97 -20.63 -35.63 -14.63
N VAL A 98 -21.84 -35.59 -14.06
CA VAL A 98 -22.19 -34.75 -12.92
C VAL A 98 -22.22 -35.61 -11.66
N VAL A 99 -21.53 -35.13 -10.64
CA VAL A 99 -21.57 -35.65 -9.27
C VAL A 99 -22.38 -34.67 -8.43
N ILE A 100 -23.53 -35.12 -7.94
CA ILE A 100 -24.43 -34.35 -7.06
C ILE A 100 -24.26 -34.88 -5.64
N LEU A 101 -23.96 -33.97 -4.72
CA LEU A 101 -23.72 -34.26 -3.32
C LEU A 101 -24.97 -33.90 -2.48
N PRO A 102 -25.20 -34.59 -1.34
CA PRO A 102 -26.36 -34.33 -0.51
C PRO A 102 -26.24 -32.97 0.17
N SER A 103 -27.36 -32.25 0.29
CA SER A 103 -27.40 -30.99 1.03
C SER A 103 -27.03 -31.20 2.50
N LEU A 104 -26.13 -30.37 3.00
CA LEU A 104 -25.65 -30.44 4.38
C LEU A 104 -26.68 -29.78 5.32
N THR A 105 -27.39 -30.58 6.10
CA THR A 105 -28.39 -30.08 7.06
C THR A 105 -27.79 -29.68 8.42
N ASN A 106 -26.61 -30.20 8.77
CA ASN A 106 -26.00 -30.05 10.10
C ASN A 106 -24.66 -29.30 10.10
N THR A 107 -24.18 -28.85 8.94
CA THR A 107 -22.91 -28.11 8.82
C THR A 107 -23.12 -26.90 7.95
N VAL A 108 -22.64 -25.74 8.42
CA VAL A 108 -22.80 -24.47 7.73
C VAL A 108 -21.60 -24.24 6.80
N PRO A 109 -21.80 -24.04 5.49
CA PRO A 109 -20.77 -23.55 4.57
C PRO A 109 -20.01 -22.34 5.13
N GLN A 110 -18.67 -22.33 5.04
CA GLN A 110 -17.87 -21.18 5.47
C GLN A 110 -17.94 -20.03 4.46
N THR A 111 -19.11 -19.37 4.39
CA THR A 111 -19.37 -18.22 3.50
C THR A 111 -19.06 -16.87 4.16
N SER A 112 -18.69 -16.90 5.44
CA SER A 112 -18.22 -15.76 6.21
C SER A 112 -16.76 -15.95 6.61
N GLY A 113 -16.00 -14.85 6.55
CA GLY A 113 -14.61 -14.79 6.97
C GLY A 113 -14.43 -14.06 8.29
N TYR A 114 -13.18 -13.96 8.73
CA TYR A 114 -12.78 -13.08 9.82
C TYR A 114 -12.62 -11.64 9.32
N VAL A 115 -12.96 -10.68 10.17
CA VAL A 115 -12.81 -9.26 9.88
C VAL A 115 -11.98 -8.63 10.99
N ALA A 116 -10.77 -8.20 10.66
CA ALA A 116 -9.93 -7.41 11.56
C ALA A 116 -10.34 -5.95 11.49
N THR A 117 -11.28 -5.52 12.36
CA THR A 117 -11.69 -4.12 12.42
C THR A 117 -10.66 -3.22 13.11
N GLY A 118 -9.66 -3.79 13.79
CA GLY A 118 -8.56 -3.03 14.37
C GLY A 118 -7.56 -2.58 13.30
N LEU A 119 -6.97 -1.40 13.51
CA LEU A 119 -5.80 -0.98 12.76
C LEU A 119 -4.56 -1.70 13.32
N GLU A 120 -3.91 -2.52 12.50
CA GLU A 120 -2.64 -3.15 12.86
C GLU A 120 -1.53 -2.09 12.81
N ALA A 121 -1.07 -1.68 13.98
CA ALA A 121 -0.06 -0.64 14.13
C ALA A 121 1.34 -1.20 14.45
N SER A 122 1.51 -2.54 14.52
CA SER A 122 2.83 -3.13 14.75
C SER A 122 3.81 -2.70 13.65
N GLY A 123 4.95 -2.13 14.04
CA GLY A 123 5.95 -1.62 13.10
C GLY A 123 5.56 -0.29 12.43
N LYS A 124 4.40 0.28 12.78
CA LYS A 124 3.92 1.59 12.30
C LYS A 124 4.07 2.60 13.42
N VAL A 125 4.74 3.71 13.13
CA VAL A 125 4.92 4.77 14.11
C VAL A 125 3.65 5.60 14.23
N THR A 126 3.18 5.77 15.46
CA THR A 126 1.95 6.50 15.80
C THR A 126 2.19 7.98 16.12
N SER A 127 3.40 8.49 15.84
CA SER A 127 3.73 9.90 16.04
C SER A 127 3.13 10.76 14.93
N CYS A 128 2.55 11.91 15.31
CA CYS A 128 2.05 12.89 14.36
C CYS A 128 3.18 13.31 13.38
N PRO A 129 2.95 13.26 12.05
CA PRO A 129 3.97 13.55 11.04
C PRO A 129 4.22 15.06 10.83
N LEU A 130 3.85 15.88 11.82
CA LEU A 130 4.13 17.31 11.83
C LEU A 130 5.35 17.61 12.69
N MET A 131 6.17 18.53 12.20
CA MET A 131 7.19 19.16 13.02
C MET A 131 6.53 20.26 13.86
N SER A 132 6.08 19.88 15.06
CA SER A 132 5.24 20.72 15.93
C SER A 132 6.02 21.63 16.90
N ASN A 133 7.35 21.49 16.96
CA ASN A 133 8.17 22.41 17.74
C ASN A 133 8.06 23.83 17.15
N PRO A 134 7.83 24.88 17.98
CA PRO A 134 7.75 26.25 17.49
C PRO A 134 8.99 26.59 16.68
N ILE A 135 8.78 27.02 15.43
CA ILE A 135 9.87 27.44 14.54
C ILE A 135 10.57 28.63 15.21
N PRO A 136 11.86 28.52 15.60
CA PRO A 136 12.52 29.58 16.34
C PRO A 136 12.66 30.83 15.49
N THR A 137 12.31 31.99 16.05
CA THR A 137 12.65 33.28 15.44
C THR A 137 14.16 33.45 15.48
N PRO A 138 14.83 33.77 14.36
CA PRO A 138 16.27 33.99 14.35
C PRO A 138 16.63 35.20 15.22
N SER A 139 17.74 35.12 15.95
CA SER A 139 18.26 36.24 16.75
C SER A 139 18.85 37.39 15.91
N SER A 140 19.18 37.12 14.65
CA SER A 140 19.72 38.08 13.69
C SER A 140 19.45 37.61 12.26
N LEU A 141 19.35 38.56 11.32
CA LEU A 141 19.24 38.25 9.91
C LEU A 141 20.60 37.85 9.33
N ILE A 142 20.59 37.03 8.27
CA ILE A 142 21.79 36.69 7.53
C ILE A 142 22.19 37.82 6.58
N ASP A 143 23.48 38.12 6.55
CA ASP A 143 24.02 39.08 5.60
C ASP A 143 24.00 38.49 4.19
N PRO A 144 23.56 39.26 3.17
CA PRO A 144 23.61 38.82 1.78
C PRO A 144 25.05 38.52 1.35
N ALA A 145 25.25 37.36 0.74
CA ALA A 145 26.50 36.92 0.14
C ALA A 145 26.52 37.23 -1.36
N ALA A 146 27.71 37.47 -1.91
CA ALA A 146 27.87 37.52 -3.36
C ALA A 146 27.45 36.16 -3.95
N PRO A 147 26.55 36.14 -4.96
CA PRO A 147 26.24 34.91 -5.68
C PRO A 147 27.52 34.25 -6.17
N ALA A 148 27.61 32.91 -6.08
CA ALA A 148 28.67 32.20 -6.80
C ALA A 148 28.59 32.60 -8.28
N THR A 149 29.73 32.73 -8.99
CA THR A 149 29.77 33.01 -10.43
C THR A 149 28.70 32.17 -11.12
N SER A 150 27.76 32.82 -11.80
CA SER A 150 26.55 32.18 -12.34
C SER A 150 26.95 31.10 -13.35
N ILE A 151 27.11 29.87 -12.88
CA ILE A 151 27.10 28.72 -13.75
C ILE A 151 25.65 28.64 -14.20
N ALA A 152 25.40 28.84 -15.49
CA ALA A 152 24.07 28.70 -16.04
C ALA A 152 23.51 27.32 -15.63
N PRO A 153 22.20 27.22 -15.33
CA PRO A 153 21.57 25.93 -15.11
C PRO A 153 21.96 24.98 -16.24
N LEU A 154 22.14 23.70 -15.91
CA LEU A 154 22.38 22.70 -16.95
C LEU A 154 21.22 22.79 -17.97
N PRO A 155 21.52 22.85 -19.27
CA PRO A 155 20.46 22.84 -20.27
C PRO A 155 19.65 21.56 -20.10
N SER A 156 18.32 21.66 -20.23
CA SER A 156 17.45 20.49 -20.18
C SER A 156 17.95 19.46 -21.20
N ALA A 157 18.28 18.26 -20.70
CA ALA A 157 18.70 17.18 -21.56
C ALA A 157 17.58 16.86 -22.56
N PRO A 158 17.90 16.54 -23.83
CA PRO A 158 16.88 16.21 -24.81
C PRO A 158 16.06 15.01 -24.34
N MET A 159 14.77 15.04 -24.65
CA MET A 159 13.92 13.89 -24.36
C MET A 159 14.48 12.63 -25.03
N PRO A 160 14.45 11.49 -24.32
CA PRO A 160 15.01 10.26 -24.84
C PRO A 160 14.25 9.75 -26.06
N SER A 161 14.99 9.29 -27.07
CA SER A 161 14.44 8.60 -28.24
C SER A 161 14.51 7.08 -27.99
N GLY A 162 13.53 6.50 -27.31
CA GLY A 162 13.50 5.05 -27.08
C GLY A 162 12.73 4.63 -25.84
N ASP A 163 13.02 3.41 -25.40
CA ASP A 163 12.45 2.84 -24.18
C ASP A 163 13.02 3.54 -22.96
N ILE A 164 12.18 4.28 -22.24
CA ILE A 164 12.60 5.02 -21.05
C ILE A 164 12.99 4.10 -19.89
N PHE A 165 12.75 2.79 -19.98
CA PHE A 165 13.11 1.78 -18.98
C PHE A 165 14.38 0.97 -19.32
N SER A 166 15.00 1.18 -20.48
CA SER A 166 16.12 0.33 -20.91
C SER A 166 17.40 0.54 -20.09
N GLU A 167 17.63 1.77 -19.64
CA GLU A 167 18.87 2.16 -18.97
C GLU A 167 18.71 2.28 -17.44
N PRO A 168 19.67 1.72 -16.66
CA PRO A 168 19.73 1.93 -15.22
C PRO A 168 20.11 3.38 -14.90
N ILE A 169 19.75 3.84 -13.70
CA ILE A 169 20.19 5.14 -13.17
C ILE A 169 21.69 5.10 -12.83
N GLY A 170 22.18 3.93 -12.41
CA GLY A 170 23.59 3.64 -12.20
C GLY A 170 23.78 2.18 -11.82
N THR A 171 24.98 1.65 -12.02
CA THR A 171 25.35 0.25 -11.72
C THR A 171 26.50 0.13 -10.73
N GLY A 172 27.06 1.27 -10.30
CA GLY A 172 28.14 1.31 -9.31
C GLY A 172 27.65 0.92 -7.91
N ALA A 173 28.57 0.46 -7.06
CA ALA A 173 28.28 0.27 -5.65
C ALA A 173 27.80 1.59 -5.01
N PRO A 174 26.96 1.53 -3.95
CA PRO A 174 26.72 2.69 -3.10
C PRO A 174 28.06 3.32 -2.64
N PRO A 175 28.13 4.64 -2.44
CA PRO A 175 29.34 5.33 -2.01
C PRO A 175 29.96 4.69 -0.77
N GLY A 176 31.29 4.62 -0.72
CA GLY A 176 32.00 4.01 0.42
C GLY A 176 31.79 4.72 1.78
N THR A 177 31.18 5.90 1.79
CA THR A 177 30.71 6.58 3.02
C THR A 177 29.48 5.90 3.63
N ILE A 178 28.69 5.18 2.82
CA ILE A 178 27.60 4.32 3.28
C ILE A 178 28.20 2.93 3.55
N SER A 179 28.37 2.59 4.84
CA SER A 179 28.92 1.29 5.22
C SER A 179 27.98 0.15 4.81
N ALA A 180 28.54 -0.97 4.35
CA ALA A 180 27.76 -2.16 4.00
C ALA A 180 27.62 -3.14 5.17
N ARG A 181 26.51 -3.87 5.20
CA ARG A 181 26.26 -5.01 6.09
C ARG A 181 25.51 -6.13 5.36
N SER A 182 25.51 -7.33 5.91
CA SER A 182 24.91 -8.52 5.29
C SER A 182 23.83 -9.20 6.13
N ASP A 183 23.53 -8.63 7.29
CA ASP A 183 22.47 -9.07 8.19
C ASP A 183 21.33 -8.06 8.20
N HIS A 184 20.11 -8.58 8.37
CA HIS A 184 18.87 -7.82 8.49
C HIS A 184 17.99 -8.45 9.60
N PRO A 185 17.21 -7.67 10.38
CA PRO A 185 16.41 -8.21 11.50
C PRO A 185 15.32 -9.19 11.03
N VAL A 186 14.68 -8.88 9.90
CA VAL A 186 13.64 -9.73 9.30
C VAL A 186 14.27 -10.90 8.52
N PRO A 187 13.94 -12.16 8.85
CA PRO A 187 14.47 -13.33 8.18
C PRO A 187 13.87 -13.52 6.77
N ARG A 188 14.70 -13.99 5.83
CA ARG A 188 14.31 -14.36 4.45
C ARG A 188 13.71 -15.77 4.40
N LYS A 189 12.57 -15.99 5.06
CA LYS A 189 11.97 -17.34 5.21
C LYS A 189 11.60 -17.93 3.85
N GLY A 190 12.14 -19.11 3.54
CA GLY A 190 11.79 -19.85 2.33
C GLY A 190 12.33 -19.28 1.02
N ILE A 191 13.02 -18.13 1.04
CA ILE A 191 13.54 -17.48 -0.17
C ILE A 191 14.78 -18.23 -0.67
N THR A 192 14.81 -18.56 -1.96
CA THR A 192 15.99 -19.11 -2.64
C THR A 192 16.57 -18.16 -3.70
N SER A 193 15.85 -17.09 -4.08
CA SER A 193 16.37 -16.01 -4.92
C SER A 193 17.56 -15.30 -4.29
N SER A 194 18.49 -14.84 -5.12
CA SER A 194 19.61 -14.01 -4.70
C SER A 194 19.19 -12.54 -4.55
N SER A 195 19.84 -11.82 -3.63
CA SER A 195 19.78 -10.36 -3.53
C SER A 195 20.19 -9.68 -4.85
N PRO A 196 19.60 -8.51 -5.20
CA PRO A 196 18.57 -7.78 -4.46
C PRO A 196 17.18 -8.43 -4.52
N ILE A 197 16.43 -8.36 -3.42
CA ILE A 197 15.10 -8.96 -3.22
C ILE A 197 14.09 -7.85 -2.92
N GLU A 198 12.90 -7.97 -3.50
CA GLU A 198 11.79 -7.04 -3.30
C GLU A 198 11.22 -7.07 -1.86
N THR A 199 10.79 -5.90 -1.39
CA THR A 199 10.35 -5.70 0.01
C THR A 199 8.89 -5.19 0.11
N ASN A 200 8.46 -4.36 -0.85
CA ASN A 200 7.16 -3.67 -0.82
C ASN A 200 6.19 -4.22 -1.90
N LYS A 201 6.24 -5.53 -2.18
CA LYS A 201 5.42 -6.20 -3.20
C LYS A 201 4.37 -7.15 -2.62
N PHE A 202 3.29 -7.36 -3.37
CA PHE A 202 2.05 -8.04 -2.96
C PHE A 202 2.28 -9.44 -2.35
N TYR A 203 3.28 -10.21 -2.82
CA TYR A 203 3.56 -11.57 -2.38
C TYR A 203 4.36 -11.69 -1.07
N SER A 204 4.74 -10.57 -0.44
CA SER A 204 5.67 -10.58 0.69
C SER A 204 5.21 -11.42 1.89
N ASN A 205 3.90 -11.56 2.09
CA ASN A 205 3.35 -12.40 3.16
C ASN A 205 3.81 -13.86 3.07
N PHE A 206 4.21 -14.37 1.90
CA PHE A 206 4.74 -15.74 1.76
C PHE A 206 6.16 -15.93 2.30
N PHE A 207 6.87 -14.88 2.71
CA PHE A 207 8.16 -14.99 3.41
C PHE A 207 8.21 -14.22 4.73
N LEU A 208 7.10 -13.61 5.15
CA LEU A 208 6.96 -12.84 6.39
C LEU A 208 6.11 -13.59 7.41
N GLY A 209 6.22 -13.19 8.68
CA GLY A 209 5.38 -13.73 9.76
C GLY A 209 5.44 -15.25 9.84
N ASP A 210 4.28 -15.90 9.93
CA ASP A 210 4.12 -17.36 9.87
C ASP A 210 3.78 -17.88 8.46
N GLN A 211 3.85 -17.03 7.44
CA GLN A 211 3.53 -17.32 6.04
C GLN A 211 2.04 -17.64 5.78
N THR A 212 1.13 -17.37 6.72
CA THR A 212 -0.31 -17.67 6.59
C THR A 212 -1.18 -16.46 6.22
N ALA A 213 -0.64 -15.25 6.30
CA ALA A 213 -1.36 -14.04 5.92
C ALA A 213 -1.67 -14.02 4.40
N PRO A 214 -2.85 -13.53 3.97
CA PRO A 214 -3.20 -13.49 2.56
C PRO A 214 -2.31 -12.58 1.71
N THR A 215 -2.07 -13.00 0.48
CA THR A 215 -1.51 -12.21 -0.61
C THR A 215 -2.62 -11.87 -1.59
N TYR A 216 -2.66 -10.64 -2.09
CA TYR A 216 -3.72 -10.17 -2.97
C TYR A 216 -3.19 -9.96 -4.38
N THR A 217 -3.52 -10.86 -5.30
CA THR A 217 -3.11 -10.72 -6.71
C THR A 217 -4.09 -9.90 -7.53
N TYR A 218 -5.30 -9.69 -6.99
CA TYR A 218 -6.44 -9.03 -7.62
C TYR A 218 -6.94 -9.78 -8.88
N PRO A 219 -8.23 -10.21 -8.93
CA PRO A 219 -9.28 -10.01 -7.93
C PRO A 219 -9.23 -11.02 -6.76
N TYR A 220 -8.25 -11.92 -6.74
CA TYR A 220 -8.18 -13.01 -5.75
C TYR A 220 -7.30 -12.66 -4.55
N GLY A 221 -7.68 -13.18 -3.38
CA GLY A 221 -6.81 -13.34 -2.22
C GLY A 221 -6.40 -14.80 -2.08
N ILE A 222 -5.10 -15.06 -1.90
CA ILE A 222 -4.54 -16.40 -1.74
C ILE A 222 -3.68 -16.48 -0.49
N ALA A 223 -3.68 -17.64 0.18
CA ALA A 223 -2.88 -17.84 1.39
C ALA A 223 -2.48 -19.31 1.54
N TRP A 224 -1.36 -19.59 2.22
CA TRP A 224 -1.07 -20.96 2.62
C TRP A 224 -2.02 -21.39 3.73
N GLY A 225 -2.69 -22.54 3.55
CA GLY A 225 -3.72 -23.00 4.47
C GLY A 225 -3.20 -23.50 5.82
N ALA A 226 -1.95 -23.97 5.90
CA ALA A 226 -1.28 -24.42 7.13
C ALA A 226 -2.11 -25.37 8.03
N GLY A 227 -3.04 -26.15 7.46
CA GLY A 227 -3.94 -27.03 8.21
C GLY A 227 -5.07 -26.29 8.95
N GLN A 228 -5.20 -24.98 8.75
CA GLN A 228 -6.21 -24.11 9.37
C GLN A 228 -7.45 -23.93 8.48
N GLY A 229 -8.49 -23.30 9.04
CA GLY A 229 -9.75 -23.01 8.36
C GLY A 229 -10.64 -24.24 8.14
N ALA A 230 -11.82 -24.04 7.52
CA ALA A 230 -12.81 -25.10 7.39
C ALA A 230 -12.35 -26.26 6.48
N ALA A 231 -11.46 -26.02 5.52
CA ALA A 231 -10.93 -27.09 4.67
C ALA A 231 -9.78 -27.88 5.33
N ALA A 232 -9.24 -27.40 6.47
CA ALA A 232 -8.12 -28.01 7.21
C ALA A 232 -7.00 -28.52 6.29
N SER A 233 -6.59 -27.69 5.32
CA SER A 233 -5.71 -28.06 4.22
C SER A 233 -4.34 -27.40 4.36
N TYR A 234 -3.29 -28.10 3.93
CA TYR A 234 -1.92 -27.56 3.83
C TYR A 234 -1.62 -26.99 2.44
N GLY A 235 -2.62 -26.97 1.55
CA GLY A 235 -2.51 -26.39 0.21
C GLY A 235 -2.65 -24.87 0.14
N MET A 236 -2.71 -24.35 -1.08
CA MET A 236 -2.96 -22.94 -1.37
C MET A 236 -4.46 -22.67 -1.34
N THR A 237 -4.89 -21.81 -0.42
CA THR A 237 -6.27 -21.36 -0.29
C THR A 237 -6.54 -20.20 -1.23
N ILE A 238 -7.76 -20.14 -1.79
CA ILE A 238 -8.18 -19.17 -2.79
C ILE A 238 -9.53 -18.59 -2.35
N SER A 239 -9.63 -17.27 -2.40
CA SER A 239 -10.82 -16.50 -2.06
C SER A 239 -11.10 -15.42 -3.09
N HIS A 240 -12.38 -15.11 -3.27
CA HIS A 240 -12.84 -13.90 -3.96
C HIS A 240 -14.03 -13.35 -3.18
N ILE A 241 -13.95 -12.09 -2.76
CA ILE A 241 -14.98 -11.42 -1.96
C ILE A 241 -15.90 -10.60 -2.86
N GLU A 242 -17.20 -10.84 -2.74
CA GLU A 242 -18.23 -10.08 -3.46
C GLU A 242 -18.59 -8.78 -2.74
N ALA A 243 -19.17 -7.83 -3.48
CA ALA A 243 -19.59 -6.55 -2.92
C ALA A 243 -20.53 -6.68 -1.70
N ASN A 244 -21.41 -7.69 -1.71
CA ASN A 244 -22.37 -7.95 -0.63
C ASN A 244 -21.76 -8.67 0.59
N GLN A 245 -20.51 -9.15 0.50
CA GLN A 245 -19.78 -9.76 1.61
C GLN A 245 -18.91 -8.76 2.36
N ARG A 246 -18.74 -7.54 1.83
CA ARG A 246 -18.00 -6.46 2.49
C ARG A 246 -18.68 -6.05 3.79
N VAL A 247 -17.86 -5.69 4.77
CA VAL A 247 -18.32 -5.13 6.03
C VAL A 247 -17.97 -3.65 6.08
N PHE A 248 -18.96 -2.82 6.37
CA PHE A 248 -18.80 -1.38 6.53
C PHE A 248 -18.73 -1.02 8.01
N GLY A 249 -17.89 -0.04 8.34
CA GLY A 249 -17.78 0.53 9.68
C GLY A 249 -18.96 1.46 10.02
N PRO A 250 -18.96 2.03 11.24
CA PRO A 250 -19.90 3.06 11.64
C PRO A 250 -19.95 4.24 10.67
N THR A 251 -21.07 4.94 10.63
CA THR A 251 -21.21 6.16 9.81
C THR A 251 -20.52 7.35 10.47
N ASN A 252 -19.65 8.02 9.73
CA ASN A 252 -19.02 9.29 10.10
C ASN A 252 -20.06 10.42 10.10
N ALA A 253 -20.10 11.21 11.18
CA ALA A 253 -21.10 12.25 11.35
C ALA A 253 -20.94 13.41 10.34
N ASP A 254 -19.71 13.76 10.00
CA ASP A 254 -19.42 14.89 9.10
C ASP A 254 -19.77 14.59 7.64
N SER A 255 -19.52 13.35 7.18
CA SER A 255 -19.66 12.96 5.78
C SER A 255 -20.91 12.12 5.48
N GLY A 256 -21.50 11.48 6.49
CA GLY A 256 -22.56 10.48 6.31
C GLY A 256 -22.08 9.17 5.66
N ALA A 257 -20.77 8.99 5.47
CA ALA A 257 -20.16 7.79 4.89
C ALA A 257 -19.65 6.82 5.96
N ALA A 258 -19.46 5.55 5.61
CA ALA A 258 -18.87 4.55 6.50
C ALA A 258 -17.41 4.88 6.83
N SER A 259 -16.98 4.68 8.07
CA SER A 259 -15.60 4.98 8.51
C SER A 259 -14.56 4.05 7.90
N TYR A 260 -14.95 2.83 7.53
CA TYR A 260 -14.11 1.90 6.77
C TYR A 260 -15.00 0.98 5.93
N PHE A 261 -14.38 0.29 4.98
CA PHE A 261 -14.91 -0.99 4.48
C PHE A 261 -13.79 -2.02 4.39
N ILE A 262 -14.13 -3.27 4.70
CA ILE A 262 -13.17 -4.37 4.79
C ILE A 262 -13.75 -5.63 4.16
N ASN A 263 -12.88 -6.38 3.50
CA ASN A 263 -13.20 -7.66 2.89
C ASN A 263 -12.85 -8.79 3.87
N PRO A 264 -13.78 -9.72 4.19
CA PRO A 264 -13.50 -10.81 5.11
C PRO A 264 -12.38 -11.73 4.62
N VAL A 265 -11.47 -12.10 5.53
CA VAL A 265 -10.35 -13.02 5.25
C VAL A 265 -10.63 -14.43 5.74
N GLY A 266 -9.94 -15.43 5.18
CA GLY A 266 -10.02 -16.82 5.63
C GLY A 266 -11.17 -17.65 5.03
N ILE A 267 -11.96 -17.09 4.09
CA ILE A 267 -12.91 -17.87 3.29
C ILE A 267 -12.12 -18.76 2.33
N GLN A 268 -12.20 -20.08 2.50
CA GLN A 268 -11.49 -21.04 1.66
C GLN A 268 -12.41 -21.53 0.53
N SER A 269 -12.76 -20.63 -0.42
CA SER A 269 -13.69 -20.94 -1.52
C SER A 269 -13.22 -22.15 -2.33
N MET A 270 -11.94 -22.14 -2.73
CA MET A 270 -11.26 -23.27 -3.35
C MET A 270 -9.88 -23.43 -2.73
N VAL A 271 -9.36 -24.64 -2.67
CA VAL A 271 -8.01 -24.94 -2.19
C VAL A 271 -7.36 -25.94 -3.14
N ILE A 272 -6.17 -25.61 -3.65
CA ILE A 272 -5.35 -26.53 -4.46
C ILE A 272 -4.23 -27.07 -3.57
N SER A 273 -4.16 -28.39 -3.43
CA SER A 273 -3.22 -29.11 -2.55
C SER A 273 -2.72 -30.38 -3.23
N ALA A 274 -1.78 -31.08 -2.58
CA ALA A 274 -1.38 -32.44 -2.93
C ALA A 274 -1.57 -33.38 -1.73
N GLN A 275 -1.70 -34.70 -1.97
CA GLN A 275 -1.78 -35.70 -0.89
C GLN A 275 -0.50 -35.75 -0.04
N GLU A 276 0.62 -35.37 -0.64
CA GLU A 276 1.95 -35.38 -0.05
C GLU A 276 2.15 -34.23 0.95
N LEU A 277 1.23 -33.28 1.03
CA LEU A 277 1.29 -32.14 1.96
C LEU A 277 0.62 -32.48 3.29
N GLY A 278 1.31 -32.21 4.40
CA GLY A 278 0.85 -32.44 5.77
C GLY A 278 1.37 -31.37 6.74
N SER A 279 1.39 -31.69 8.04
CA SER A 279 1.86 -30.76 9.10
C SER A 279 3.29 -30.28 8.93
N ASP A 280 4.12 -31.04 8.22
CA ASP A 280 5.54 -30.71 7.98
C ASP A 280 5.73 -29.81 6.75
N THR A 281 4.64 -29.41 6.08
CA THR A 281 4.70 -28.61 4.85
C THR A 281 5.51 -27.33 5.07
N ALA A 282 6.45 -27.09 4.16
CA ALA A 282 7.26 -25.88 4.15
C ALA A 282 6.97 -25.03 2.91
N VAL A 283 6.80 -23.73 3.11
CA VAL A 283 6.63 -22.74 2.04
C VAL A 283 7.99 -22.26 1.55
N GLY A 284 8.24 -22.39 0.25
CA GLY A 284 9.38 -21.79 -0.43
C GLY A 284 8.92 -20.70 -1.41
N ILE A 285 9.85 -19.82 -1.78
CA ILE A 285 9.60 -18.78 -2.79
C ILE A 285 10.85 -18.51 -3.61
N ASP A 286 10.68 -18.37 -4.92
CA ASP A 286 11.74 -18.02 -5.86
C ASP A 286 11.22 -17.11 -7.00
N SER A 287 12.09 -16.85 -7.98
CA SER A 287 11.76 -16.05 -9.17
C SER A 287 11.17 -14.68 -8.83
N ILE A 288 11.62 -14.10 -7.72
CA ILE A 288 11.12 -12.84 -7.17
C ILE A 288 11.50 -11.68 -8.09
N THR A 289 10.49 -10.93 -8.54
CA THR A 289 10.62 -9.70 -9.32
C THR A 289 9.62 -8.66 -8.85
N ALA A 290 9.70 -7.42 -9.33
CA ALA A 290 8.69 -6.38 -9.04
C ALA A 290 7.25 -6.78 -9.39
N PHE A 291 7.05 -7.76 -10.28
CA PHE A 291 5.75 -8.11 -10.86
C PHE A 291 5.29 -9.53 -10.54
N SER A 292 6.18 -10.37 -10.02
CA SER A 292 5.91 -11.79 -9.87
C SER A 292 6.77 -12.47 -8.81
N ALA A 293 6.29 -13.60 -8.34
CA ALA A 293 7.07 -14.58 -7.60
C ALA A 293 6.45 -15.97 -7.78
N THR A 294 7.25 -17.02 -7.59
CA THR A 294 6.74 -18.40 -7.60
C THR A 294 6.75 -18.96 -6.18
N ILE A 295 5.58 -19.39 -5.70
CA ILE A 295 5.45 -19.99 -4.37
C ILE A 295 5.50 -21.52 -4.49
N HIS A 296 6.21 -22.18 -3.58
CA HIS A 296 6.36 -23.63 -3.55
C HIS A 296 5.77 -24.19 -2.25
N LEU A 297 4.92 -25.21 -2.37
CA LEU A 297 4.52 -26.02 -1.22
C LEU A 297 5.29 -27.35 -1.28
N LYS A 298 6.14 -27.55 -0.28
CA LYS A 298 7.01 -28.73 -0.17
C LYS A 298 6.51 -29.62 0.97
N PRO A 299 6.46 -30.95 0.81
CA PRO A 299 6.08 -31.88 1.89
C PRO A 299 6.86 -31.67 3.20
N ASN A 300 8.12 -31.26 3.09
CA ASN A 300 8.97 -30.80 4.18
C ASN A 300 10.04 -29.85 3.63
N ALA A 301 10.84 -29.24 4.52
CA ALA A 301 11.83 -28.23 4.16
C ALA A 301 12.89 -28.72 3.14
N GLN A 302 13.21 -30.02 3.13
CA GLN A 302 14.24 -30.63 2.27
C GLN A 302 13.69 -31.30 1.02
N ALA A 303 12.36 -31.48 0.91
CA ALA A 303 11.73 -32.09 -0.24
C ALA A 303 11.72 -31.15 -1.46
N VAL A 304 11.62 -31.73 -2.65
CA VAL A 304 11.22 -30.97 -3.85
C VAL A 304 9.77 -30.48 -3.69
N PRO A 305 9.38 -29.37 -4.36
CA PRO A 305 7.99 -28.91 -4.33
C PRO A 305 7.02 -30.01 -4.80
N ALA A 306 5.95 -30.24 -4.03
CA ALA A 306 4.83 -31.05 -4.49
C ALA A 306 3.99 -30.26 -5.51
N VAL A 307 3.87 -28.95 -5.30
CA VAL A 307 3.16 -28.04 -6.19
C VAL A 307 3.77 -26.63 -6.12
N SER A 308 3.83 -25.95 -7.27
CA SER A 308 4.32 -24.56 -7.40
C SER A 308 3.24 -23.64 -7.98
N PHE A 309 3.24 -22.37 -7.57
CA PHE A 309 2.25 -21.36 -7.93
C PHE A 309 2.95 -20.11 -8.46
N PRO A 310 3.06 -19.91 -9.79
CA PRO A 310 3.50 -18.64 -10.34
C PRO A 310 2.43 -17.58 -10.09
N LEU A 311 2.81 -16.49 -9.44
CA LEU A 311 1.91 -15.40 -9.08
C LEU A 311 2.25 -14.15 -9.89
N VAL A 312 1.23 -13.56 -10.51
CA VAL A 312 1.29 -12.27 -11.20
C VAL A 312 0.02 -11.50 -10.87
N GLN A 313 0.12 -10.19 -10.62
CA GLN A 313 -1.05 -9.36 -10.40
C GLN A 313 -1.98 -9.35 -11.62
N GLY A 314 -3.29 -9.37 -11.38
CA GLY A 314 -4.30 -9.46 -12.43
C GLY A 314 -4.48 -10.86 -13.02
N MET A 315 -3.83 -11.90 -12.48
CA MET A 315 -3.98 -13.25 -13.02
C MET A 315 -5.45 -13.73 -12.93
N PRO A 316 -6.04 -14.24 -14.04
CA PRO A 316 -7.43 -14.71 -14.06
C PRO A 316 -7.60 -16.11 -13.45
N PHE A 317 -6.52 -16.89 -13.49
CA PHE A 317 -6.41 -18.26 -13.02
C PHE A 317 -5.35 -18.32 -11.93
N ILE A 318 -5.69 -18.96 -10.81
CA ILE A 318 -4.68 -19.44 -9.88
C ILE A 318 -4.12 -20.71 -10.50
N THR A 319 -2.83 -20.68 -10.85
CA THR A 319 -2.17 -21.79 -11.56
C THR A 319 -1.30 -22.59 -10.59
N ALA A 320 -1.43 -23.91 -10.63
CA ALA A 320 -0.69 -24.88 -9.84
C ALA A 320 0.06 -25.84 -10.77
N GLN A 321 1.39 -25.88 -10.66
CA GLN A 321 2.26 -26.74 -11.45
C GLN A 321 2.58 -28.02 -10.67
N TYR A 322 2.35 -29.17 -11.29
CA TYR A 322 2.61 -30.49 -10.72
C TYR A 322 3.65 -31.25 -11.53
N ALA A 323 4.59 -31.89 -10.83
CA ALA A 323 5.63 -32.73 -11.40
C ALA A 323 5.59 -34.15 -10.80
N GLY A 324 4.40 -34.73 -10.66
CA GLY A 324 4.20 -36.09 -10.16
C GLY A 324 3.68 -36.21 -8.73
N ALA A 325 3.27 -35.11 -8.09
CA ALA A 325 2.47 -35.18 -6.86
C ALA A 325 1.00 -35.49 -7.21
N THR A 326 0.20 -35.87 -6.20
CA THR A 326 -1.18 -36.30 -6.40
C THR A 326 -2.16 -35.18 -6.02
N PRO A 327 -2.80 -34.50 -7.00
CA PRO A 327 -3.65 -33.34 -6.73
C PRO A 327 -4.83 -33.62 -5.80
N VAL A 328 -5.13 -32.64 -4.97
CA VAL A 328 -6.24 -32.60 -4.03
C VAL A 328 -6.92 -31.23 -4.14
N ILE A 329 -8.21 -31.22 -4.46
CA ILE A 329 -9.04 -30.02 -4.50
C ILE A 329 -9.97 -30.05 -3.29
N ARG A 330 -9.90 -29.00 -2.47
CA ARG A 330 -10.73 -28.84 -1.28
C ARG A 330 -11.51 -27.53 -1.28
N THR A 331 -12.50 -27.43 -0.41
CA THR A 331 -13.25 -26.20 -0.16
C THR A 331 -13.76 -26.18 1.28
N GLY A 332 -13.79 -24.98 1.88
CA GLY A 332 -14.48 -24.71 3.15
C GLY A 332 -15.94 -24.30 2.97
N VAL A 333 -16.36 -24.01 1.74
CA VAL A 333 -17.75 -23.62 1.38
C VAL A 333 -18.60 -24.84 1.02
N PHE A 334 -17.95 -25.96 0.67
CA PHE A 334 -18.56 -27.20 0.20
C PHE A 334 -19.07 -27.18 -1.24
N PHE A 335 -18.85 -28.28 -1.92
CA PHE A 335 -19.37 -28.60 -3.24
C PHE A 335 -20.86 -28.93 -3.14
N ARG A 336 -21.65 -28.28 -3.99
CA ARG A 336 -23.01 -28.69 -4.31
C ARG A 336 -23.00 -29.67 -5.49
N THR A 337 -22.28 -29.33 -6.55
CA THR A 337 -22.07 -30.19 -7.72
C THR A 337 -20.64 -30.10 -8.23
N VAL A 338 -20.15 -31.22 -8.77
CA VAL A 338 -18.89 -31.30 -9.50
C VAL A 338 -19.15 -31.97 -10.84
N THR A 339 -18.91 -31.25 -11.93
CA THR A 339 -19.14 -31.75 -13.29
C THR A 339 -17.84 -31.85 -14.05
N ARG A 340 -17.47 -33.06 -14.51
CA ARG A 340 -16.40 -33.26 -15.50
C ARG A 340 -17.01 -33.17 -16.89
N VAL A 341 -16.57 -32.23 -17.72
CA VAL A 341 -17.09 -32.13 -19.10
C VAL A 341 -16.59 -33.30 -19.96
N THR A 342 -17.38 -33.72 -20.94
CA THR A 342 -17.02 -34.80 -21.87
C THR A 342 -16.20 -34.31 -23.06
N GLN A 343 -16.39 -33.05 -23.45
CA GLN A 343 -15.63 -32.40 -24.51
C GLN A 343 -14.66 -31.41 -23.90
N ASP A 344 -13.37 -31.69 -24.05
CA ASP A 344 -12.32 -30.81 -23.57
C ASP A 344 -12.32 -29.48 -24.34
N PRO A 345 -12.12 -28.33 -23.68
CA PRO A 345 -12.03 -27.03 -24.33
C PRO A 345 -10.83 -26.92 -25.29
N LYS A 346 -9.76 -27.67 -25.01
CA LYS A 346 -8.55 -27.76 -25.83
C LYS A 346 -7.94 -29.15 -25.72
N ALA A 347 -7.12 -29.53 -26.68
CA ALA A 347 -6.41 -30.81 -26.65
C ALA A 347 -5.60 -30.97 -25.35
N GLY A 348 -5.84 -32.05 -24.62
CA GLY A 348 -5.13 -32.34 -23.37
C GLY A 348 -5.54 -31.48 -22.17
N VAL A 349 -6.54 -30.61 -22.28
CA VAL A 349 -7.04 -29.76 -21.19
C VAL A 349 -8.36 -30.31 -20.67
N ALA A 350 -8.33 -31.10 -19.59
CA ALA A 350 -9.55 -31.55 -18.93
C ALA A 350 -10.22 -30.39 -18.20
N LYS A 351 -11.56 -30.31 -18.24
CA LYS A 351 -12.32 -29.26 -17.58
C LYS A 351 -13.32 -29.80 -16.55
N TYR A 352 -13.39 -29.11 -15.42
CA TYR A 352 -14.36 -29.36 -14.36
C TYR A 352 -15.10 -28.07 -14.00
N THR A 353 -16.36 -28.20 -13.64
CA THR A 353 -17.19 -27.12 -13.07
C THR A 353 -17.55 -27.49 -11.64
N PHE A 354 -17.16 -26.64 -10.70
CA PHE A 354 -17.50 -26.74 -9.30
C PHE A 354 -18.57 -25.69 -8.98
N GLN A 355 -19.77 -26.14 -8.61
CA GLN A 355 -20.75 -25.27 -7.99
C GLN A 355 -20.65 -25.44 -6.48
N LEU A 356 -20.44 -24.35 -5.76
CA LEU A 356 -20.35 -24.37 -4.30
C LEU A 356 -21.71 -24.10 -3.65
N GLU A 357 -21.84 -24.36 -2.34
CA GLU A 357 -23.11 -24.17 -1.62
C GLU A 357 -23.55 -22.70 -1.49
N ASP A 358 -22.63 -21.75 -1.66
CA ASP A 358 -22.93 -20.32 -1.77
C ASP A 358 -23.48 -19.90 -3.15
N GLY A 359 -23.65 -20.87 -4.05
CA GLY A 359 -24.14 -20.68 -5.42
C GLY A 359 -23.07 -20.17 -6.40
N LYS A 360 -21.82 -19.99 -5.98
CA LYS A 360 -20.74 -19.52 -6.85
C LYS A 360 -20.18 -20.66 -7.69
N ILE A 361 -19.76 -20.31 -8.91
CA ILE A 361 -19.23 -21.24 -9.90
C ILE A 361 -17.72 -21.02 -10.02
N TRP A 362 -16.97 -22.11 -9.90
CA TRP A 362 -15.54 -22.15 -10.13
C TRP A 362 -15.23 -23.16 -11.25
N ARG A 363 -14.38 -22.74 -12.18
CA ARG A 363 -13.91 -23.57 -13.27
C ARG A 363 -12.51 -24.07 -12.94
N LEU A 364 -12.27 -25.35 -13.20
CA LEU A 364 -10.94 -25.95 -13.11
C LEU A 364 -10.55 -26.48 -14.48
N TYR A 365 -9.35 -26.14 -14.92
CA TYR A 365 -8.75 -26.60 -16.16
C TYR A 365 -7.45 -27.33 -15.82
N ALA A 366 -7.26 -28.52 -16.37
CA ALA A 366 -6.07 -29.32 -16.10
C ALA A 366 -5.39 -29.71 -17.43
N TYR A 367 -4.29 -29.03 -17.74
CA TYR A 367 -3.48 -29.31 -18.92
C TYR A 367 -2.41 -30.35 -18.56
N ALA A 368 -2.56 -31.57 -19.09
CA ALA A 368 -1.56 -32.62 -18.91
C ALA A 368 -0.41 -32.43 -19.91
N THR A 369 0.82 -32.28 -19.40
CA THR A 369 2.01 -32.19 -20.26
C THR A 369 2.57 -33.57 -20.61
N THR A 370 2.38 -34.54 -19.71
CA THR A 370 2.71 -35.96 -19.93
C THR A 370 1.74 -36.84 -19.13
N GLY A 371 1.67 -38.13 -19.47
CA GLY A 371 0.81 -39.08 -18.76
C GLY A 371 -0.67 -38.88 -19.04
N SER A 372 -1.52 -39.30 -18.11
CA SER A 372 -2.98 -39.23 -18.24
C SER A 372 -3.53 -37.86 -17.86
N GLN A 373 -4.67 -37.51 -18.45
CA GLN A 373 -5.44 -36.34 -18.01
C GLN A 373 -5.88 -36.47 -16.55
N LEU A 374 -6.08 -35.32 -15.90
CA LEU A 374 -6.57 -35.28 -14.53
C LEU A 374 -7.93 -35.99 -14.41
N ASN A 375 -7.99 -36.96 -13.51
CA ASN A 375 -9.21 -37.68 -13.15
C ASN A 375 -9.47 -37.55 -11.65
N LEU A 376 -10.44 -36.71 -11.29
CA LEU A 376 -10.81 -36.44 -9.90
C LEU A 376 -11.94 -37.38 -9.44
N GLN A 377 -11.71 -38.06 -8.34
CA GLN A 377 -12.74 -38.73 -7.57
C GLN A 377 -13.27 -37.77 -6.49
N VAL A 378 -14.57 -37.47 -6.53
CA VAL A 378 -15.24 -36.72 -5.45
C VAL A 378 -15.45 -37.68 -4.27
N VAL A 379 -14.82 -37.37 -3.14
CA VAL A 379 -14.85 -38.21 -1.93
C VAL A 379 -16.02 -37.81 -1.03
N ASN A 380 -16.19 -36.50 -0.83
CA ASN A 380 -17.27 -35.91 -0.04
C ASN A 380 -17.50 -34.44 -0.46
N ASN A 381 -18.35 -33.74 0.28
CA ASN A 381 -18.72 -32.36 -0.02
C ASN A 381 -17.57 -31.35 0.09
N GLY A 382 -16.42 -31.70 0.66
CA GLY A 382 -15.27 -30.80 0.79
C GLY A 382 -14.00 -31.28 0.08
N LEU A 383 -14.01 -32.46 -0.55
CA LEU A 383 -12.80 -33.11 -1.06
C LEU A 383 -13.05 -33.83 -2.40
N ALA A 384 -12.29 -33.41 -3.41
CA ALA A 384 -12.09 -34.13 -4.66
C ALA A 384 -10.60 -34.41 -4.84
N GLN A 385 -10.25 -35.66 -5.16
CA GLN A 385 -8.88 -36.15 -5.13
C GLN A 385 -8.52 -36.82 -6.45
N SER A 386 -7.32 -36.54 -6.96
CA SER A 386 -6.83 -37.25 -8.14
C SER A 386 -6.64 -38.74 -7.84
N THR A 387 -7.03 -39.58 -8.78
CA THR A 387 -6.85 -41.04 -8.68
C THR A 387 -5.40 -41.47 -8.91
N GLN A 388 -4.55 -40.60 -9.46
CA GLN A 388 -3.16 -40.87 -9.83
C GLN A 388 -2.28 -39.61 -9.71
N PRO A 389 -0.94 -39.75 -9.63
CA PRO A 389 0.00 -38.65 -9.82
C PRO A 389 -0.27 -37.84 -11.10
N PHE A 390 -0.07 -36.52 -11.04
CA PHE A 390 -0.33 -35.62 -12.17
C PHE A 390 0.93 -34.89 -12.63
N TYR A 391 1.08 -34.73 -13.95
CA TYR A 391 2.18 -34.02 -14.59
C TYR A 391 1.60 -32.96 -15.53
N GLY A 392 1.71 -31.69 -15.13
CA GLY A 392 1.12 -30.58 -15.88
C GLY A 392 0.64 -29.47 -14.97
N THR A 393 -0.34 -28.71 -15.44
CA THR A 393 -0.89 -27.56 -14.70
C THR A 393 -2.36 -27.74 -14.38
N ILE A 394 -2.76 -27.28 -13.19
CA ILE A 394 -4.15 -27.12 -12.78
C ILE A 394 -4.40 -25.62 -12.58
N GLN A 395 -5.42 -25.11 -13.24
CA GLN A 395 -5.85 -23.72 -13.17
C GLN A 395 -7.25 -23.64 -12.58
N VAL A 396 -7.45 -22.78 -11.60
CA VAL A 396 -8.78 -22.51 -11.00
C VAL A 396 -9.12 -21.04 -11.20
N ALA A 397 -10.33 -20.77 -11.70
CA ALA A 397 -10.87 -19.42 -11.85
C ALA A 397 -12.34 -19.36 -11.42
N LYS A 398 -12.74 -18.22 -10.88
CA LYS A 398 -14.15 -17.94 -10.60
C LYS A 398 -14.85 -17.52 -11.89
N ASP A 399 -16.03 -18.08 -12.13
CA ASP A 399 -16.91 -17.68 -13.22
C ASP A 399 -18.02 -16.77 -12.67
N PRO A 400 -18.08 -15.49 -13.09
CA PRO A 400 -19.14 -14.57 -12.67
C PRO A 400 -20.51 -14.91 -13.29
N GLY A 401 -20.61 -15.95 -14.12
CA GLY A 401 -21.83 -16.45 -14.74
C GLY A 401 -21.90 -16.21 -16.25
N ASN A 402 -20.95 -15.44 -16.80
CA ASN A 402 -20.80 -15.16 -18.23
C ASN A 402 -19.36 -15.38 -18.74
N GLY A 403 -18.48 -15.97 -17.92
CA GLY A 403 -17.04 -16.06 -18.21
C GLY A 403 -16.60 -17.33 -18.93
N GLU A 404 -17.41 -18.37 -18.95
CA GLU A 404 -17.03 -19.72 -19.40
C GLU A 404 -16.31 -19.76 -20.76
N ALA A 405 -16.87 -19.12 -21.79
CA ALA A 405 -16.28 -19.16 -23.14
C ALA A 405 -14.88 -18.50 -23.18
N LEU A 406 -14.70 -17.38 -22.47
CA LEU A 406 -13.42 -16.70 -22.37
C LEU A 406 -12.41 -17.53 -21.58
N LEU A 407 -12.84 -18.13 -20.47
CA LEU A 407 -12.00 -18.97 -19.63
C LEU A 407 -11.57 -20.23 -20.40
N ASP A 408 -12.46 -20.86 -21.16
CA ASP A 408 -12.14 -22.00 -22.03
C ASP A 408 -11.10 -21.63 -23.10
N GLN A 409 -11.24 -20.44 -23.70
CA GLN A 409 -10.28 -19.93 -24.69
C GLN A 409 -8.90 -19.64 -24.07
N ALA A 410 -8.84 -19.16 -22.83
CA ALA A 410 -7.58 -18.83 -22.16
C ALA A 410 -6.95 -20.01 -21.39
N ALA A 411 -7.71 -21.09 -21.17
CA ALA A 411 -7.30 -22.23 -20.37
C ALA A 411 -5.99 -22.87 -20.86
N GLY A 412 -5.20 -23.32 -19.90
CA GLY A 412 -3.91 -23.96 -20.11
C GLY A 412 -2.72 -22.98 -20.19
N VAL A 413 -2.95 -21.66 -20.26
CA VAL A 413 -1.89 -20.65 -20.36
C VAL A 413 -1.93 -19.70 -19.15
N TYR A 414 -0.77 -19.31 -18.64
CA TYR A 414 -0.65 -18.45 -17.45
C TYR A 414 0.50 -17.46 -17.57
N PRO A 415 0.39 -16.29 -16.92
CA PRO A 415 1.47 -15.32 -16.85
C PRO A 415 2.57 -15.81 -15.89
N THR A 416 3.82 -15.47 -16.16
CA THR A 416 4.97 -15.80 -15.29
C THR A 416 5.68 -14.56 -14.76
N THR A 417 5.69 -13.47 -15.52
CA THR A 417 6.20 -12.15 -15.10
C THR A 417 5.77 -11.08 -16.09
N VAL A 418 6.18 -9.83 -15.87
CA VAL A 418 5.93 -8.69 -16.75
C VAL A 418 7.25 -8.06 -17.18
N ALA A 419 7.38 -7.79 -18.48
CA ALA A 419 8.38 -6.89 -19.02
C ALA A 419 7.73 -5.51 -19.23
N LEU A 420 8.25 -4.52 -18.52
CA LEU A 420 7.83 -3.11 -18.62
C LEU A 420 8.65 -2.40 -19.69
N SER A 421 7.99 -1.63 -20.54
CA SER A 421 8.62 -0.68 -21.46
C SER A 421 7.75 0.56 -21.63
N GLY A 422 8.28 1.63 -22.20
CA GLY A 422 7.49 2.84 -22.44
C GLY A 422 8.26 3.94 -23.14
N SER A 423 7.54 4.98 -23.55
CA SER A 423 8.11 6.08 -24.31
C SER A 423 7.44 7.40 -23.93
N VAL A 424 8.15 8.50 -24.13
CA VAL A 424 7.63 9.85 -23.96
C VAL A 424 7.92 10.66 -25.22
N SER A 425 6.91 11.36 -25.72
CA SER A 425 7.00 12.26 -26.87
C SER A 425 6.12 13.48 -26.63
N GLY A 426 6.75 14.65 -26.48
CA GLY A 426 6.05 15.87 -26.07
C GLY A 426 5.38 15.68 -24.71
N THR A 427 4.09 15.99 -24.64
CA THR A 427 3.25 15.77 -23.45
C THR A 427 2.62 14.39 -23.43
N THR A 428 2.91 13.50 -24.39
CA THR A 428 2.31 12.17 -24.46
C THR A 428 3.29 11.11 -23.98
N GLY A 429 2.86 10.28 -23.04
CA GLY A 429 3.58 9.10 -22.57
C GLY A 429 2.82 7.82 -22.89
N SER A 430 3.56 6.72 -23.03
CA SER A 430 3.00 5.38 -23.07
C SER A 430 3.82 4.42 -22.23
N TYR A 431 3.17 3.42 -21.66
CA TYR A 431 3.82 2.27 -21.04
C TYR A 431 3.13 0.99 -21.44
N THR A 432 3.90 -0.07 -21.56
CA THR A 432 3.46 -1.40 -21.94
C THR A 432 3.80 -2.38 -20.85
N LEU A 433 2.79 -3.12 -20.37
CA LEU A 433 2.98 -4.33 -19.58
C LEU A 433 2.92 -5.52 -20.55
N LYS A 434 4.07 -6.09 -20.90
CA LYS A 434 4.14 -7.30 -21.73
C LYS A 434 4.25 -8.52 -20.83
N PHE A 435 3.23 -9.36 -20.85
CA PHE A 435 3.18 -10.55 -20.00
C PHE A 435 4.02 -11.67 -20.61
N ALA A 436 5.03 -12.12 -19.88
CA ALA A 436 5.65 -13.41 -20.16
C ALA A 436 4.64 -14.50 -19.81
N LYS A 437 4.56 -15.55 -20.64
CA LYS A 437 3.57 -16.61 -20.49
C LYS A 437 4.17 -17.98 -20.71
N ASP A 438 3.52 -18.97 -20.12
CA ASP A 438 3.88 -20.38 -20.22
C ASP A 438 2.61 -21.25 -20.22
N GLY A 439 2.75 -22.54 -20.50
CA GLY A 439 1.67 -23.52 -20.55
C GLY A 439 1.35 -24.01 -21.96
N HIS A 440 0.06 -24.15 -22.27
CA HIS A 440 -0.43 -24.72 -23.51
C HIS A 440 0.01 -23.88 -24.74
N PRO A 441 0.56 -24.49 -25.81
CA PRO A 441 1.16 -23.75 -26.93
C PRO A 441 0.17 -22.85 -27.70
N ASP A 442 -1.09 -23.30 -27.82
CA ASP A 442 -2.10 -22.61 -28.64
C ASP A 442 -2.98 -21.59 -27.88
N GLY A 443 -2.53 -21.06 -26.74
CA GLY A 443 -3.34 -20.14 -25.94
C GLY A 443 -2.86 -18.69 -25.88
N GLN A 444 -3.82 -17.78 -25.74
CA GLN A 444 -3.61 -16.37 -25.46
C GLN A 444 -3.92 -16.09 -23.99
N LEU A 445 -3.19 -15.17 -23.37
CA LEU A 445 -3.51 -14.75 -22.01
C LEU A 445 -4.80 -13.94 -21.98
N VAL A 446 -5.57 -14.18 -20.91
CA VAL A 446 -6.51 -13.21 -20.37
C VAL A 446 -5.93 -12.69 -19.06
N MET A 447 -6.11 -11.41 -18.75
CA MET A 447 -5.65 -10.79 -17.51
C MET A 447 -6.72 -9.81 -17.03
N TYR A 448 -6.86 -9.62 -15.72
CA TYR A 448 -7.80 -8.66 -15.12
C TYR A 448 -7.15 -7.29 -14.95
N ALA A 449 -7.66 -6.30 -15.67
CA ALA A 449 -7.22 -4.92 -15.60
C ALA A 449 -8.06 -4.10 -14.61
N LEU A 450 -7.40 -3.28 -13.78
CA LEU A 450 -8.04 -2.33 -12.88
C LEU A 450 -8.67 -1.15 -13.64
N PRO A 451 -9.62 -0.40 -13.03
CA PRO A 451 -10.29 0.73 -13.68
C PRO A 451 -9.34 1.75 -14.34
N HIS A 452 -8.24 2.15 -13.68
CA HIS A 452 -7.31 3.13 -14.22
C HIS A 452 -6.53 2.63 -15.45
N HIS A 453 -6.29 1.32 -15.56
CA HIS A 453 -5.74 0.70 -16.78
C HIS A 453 -6.73 0.82 -17.93
N VAL A 454 -7.98 0.41 -17.71
CA VAL A 454 -9.05 0.44 -18.73
C VAL A 454 -9.25 1.87 -19.26
N ALA A 455 -9.19 2.85 -18.36
CA ALA A 455 -9.30 4.28 -18.70
C ALA A 455 -8.12 4.82 -19.53
N SER A 456 -6.97 4.14 -19.55
CA SER A 456 -5.75 4.59 -20.24
C SER A 456 -5.35 3.74 -21.45
N PHE A 457 -6.01 2.60 -21.69
CA PHE A 457 -5.69 1.73 -22.83
C PHE A 457 -5.67 2.46 -24.17
N ASP A 458 -4.63 2.15 -24.96
CA ASP A 458 -4.59 2.48 -26.38
C ASP A 458 -5.70 1.74 -27.15
N SER A 459 -5.88 2.06 -28.43
CA SER A 459 -6.92 1.42 -29.25
C SER A 459 -6.72 -0.08 -29.40
N THR A 460 -5.46 -0.55 -29.47
CA THR A 460 -5.16 -1.98 -29.66
C THR A 460 -5.55 -2.80 -28.45
N THR A 461 -5.13 -2.35 -27.26
CA THR A 461 -5.44 -3.02 -25.99
C THR A 461 -6.92 -2.98 -25.69
N ARG A 462 -7.59 -1.86 -26.01
CA ARG A 462 -9.04 -1.70 -25.83
C ARG A 462 -9.85 -2.71 -26.62
N ASN A 463 -9.39 -3.16 -27.78
CA ASN A 463 -10.05 -4.22 -28.56
C ASN A 463 -10.00 -5.60 -27.89
N GLY A 464 -9.09 -5.81 -26.93
CA GLY A 464 -8.99 -7.04 -26.16
C GLY A 464 -9.94 -7.11 -24.95
N VAL A 465 -10.59 -6.00 -24.58
CA VAL A 465 -11.50 -5.93 -23.42
C VAL A 465 -12.70 -6.86 -23.60
N GLN A 466 -13.01 -7.63 -22.55
CA GLN A 466 -14.09 -8.61 -22.52
C GLN A 466 -15.17 -8.21 -21.49
N PRO A 467 -16.43 -8.62 -21.66
CA PRO A 467 -17.52 -8.29 -20.72
C PRO A 467 -17.48 -9.13 -19.42
N VAL A 468 -16.34 -9.74 -19.10
CA VAL A 468 -16.15 -10.58 -17.91
C VAL A 468 -15.46 -9.75 -16.85
N GLN A 469 -16.08 -9.67 -15.67
CA GLN A 469 -15.68 -8.74 -14.62
C GLN A 469 -15.74 -9.41 -13.25
N LEU A 470 -14.81 -9.02 -12.37
CA LEU A 470 -14.77 -9.48 -10.99
C LEU A 470 -14.46 -8.32 -10.06
N MET A 471 -15.07 -8.35 -8.87
CA MET A 471 -14.86 -7.33 -7.86
C MET A 471 -13.47 -7.51 -7.25
N THR A 472 -12.72 -6.41 -7.13
CA THR A 472 -11.46 -6.42 -6.37
C THR A 472 -11.72 -6.00 -4.92
N PRO A 473 -10.81 -6.33 -3.99
CA PRO A 473 -10.98 -5.91 -2.60
C PRO A 473 -11.14 -4.38 -2.44
N THR A 474 -10.24 -3.56 -3.00
CA THR A 474 -10.23 -2.09 -2.77
C THR A 474 -10.06 -1.21 -4.02
N LYS A 475 -10.07 -1.77 -5.23
CA LYS A 475 -9.85 -1.01 -6.50
C LYS A 475 -11.04 -1.08 -7.46
N GLY A 476 -12.25 -1.28 -6.94
CA GLY A 476 -13.47 -1.41 -7.74
C GLY A 476 -13.53 -2.71 -8.54
N ILE A 477 -14.18 -2.66 -9.70
CA ILE A 477 -14.38 -3.84 -10.57
C ILE A 477 -13.20 -3.96 -11.55
N ALA A 478 -12.52 -5.11 -11.55
CA ALA A 478 -11.53 -5.45 -12.56
C ALA A 478 -12.20 -6.07 -13.79
N THR A 479 -11.68 -5.75 -14.98
CA THR A 479 -12.23 -6.20 -16.27
C THR A 479 -11.24 -7.09 -17.00
N ALA A 480 -11.71 -8.22 -17.51
CA ALA A 480 -10.88 -9.17 -18.25
C ALA A 480 -10.46 -8.59 -19.61
N VAL A 481 -9.20 -8.80 -19.97
CA VAL A 481 -8.60 -8.37 -21.23
C VAL A 481 -7.87 -9.54 -21.85
N LEU A 482 -8.30 -9.97 -23.04
CA LEU A 482 -7.68 -11.04 -23.81
C LEU A 482 -6.53 -10.47 -24.64
N ALA A 483 -5.34 -10.38 -24.05
CA ALA A 483 -4.12 -9.89 -24.69
C ALA A 483 -2.87 -10.36 -23.94
N ASP A 484 -1.78 -10.59 -24.68
CA ASP A 484 -0.46 -10.90 -24.09
C ASP A 484 0.33 -9.64 -23.71
N GLN A 485 -0.18 -8.45 -24.03
CA GLN A 485 0.37 -7.18 -23.62
C GLN A 485 -0.72 -6.12 -23.49
N TRP A 486 -0.50 -5.16 -22.61
CA TRP A 486 -1.34 -3.97 -22.48
C TRP A 486 -0.51 -2.72 -22.68
N THR A 487 -0.97 -1.83 -23.54
CA THR A 487 -0.40 -0.50 -23.72
C THR A 487 -1.36 0.55 -23.19
N MET A 488 -0.87 1.35 -22.27
CA MET A 488 -1.58 2.48 -21.67
C MET A 488 -0.97 3.78 -22.19
N THR A 489 -1.78 4.84 -22.23
CA THR A 489 -1.42 6.16 -22.77
C THR A 489 -1.81 7.27 -21.80
N GLU A 490 -0.89 8.21 -21.64
CA GLU A 490 -1.03 9.43 -20.83
C GLU A 490 -0.86 10.63 -21.76
N ALA A 491 -1.93 11.38 -22.03
CA ALA A 491 -1.90 12.46 -23.04
C ALA A 491 -1.36 13.80 -22.51
N ASN A 492 -1.35 13.98 -21.19
CA ASN A 492 -1.10 15.26 -20.52
C ASN A 492 -0.02 15.11 -19.45
N LEU A 493 1.17 14.65 -19.87
CA LEU A 493 2.33 14.60 -18.99
C LEU A 493 2.71 16.02 -18.52
N PRO A 494 3.02 16.22 -17.24
CA PRO A 494 3.35 17.53 -16.67
C PRO A 494 4.79 17.98 -17.00
N VAL A 495 5.20 17.90 -18.28
CA VAL A 495 6.59 18.12 -18.71
C VAL A 495 7.12 19.53 -18.39
N SER A 496 6.24 20.54 -18.31
CA SER A 496 6.62 21.93 -18.01
C SER A 496 6.68 22.27 -16.51
N MET A 497 6.28 21.34 -15.63
CA MET A 497 6.19 21.57 -14.19
C MET A 497 7.59 21.64 -13.55
N GLY A 498 7.98 22.81 -13.04
CA GLY A 498 9.24 23.00 -12.31
C GLY A 498 9.02 23.14 -10.79
N PHE A 499 9.84 23.95 -10.12
CA PHE A 499 9.71 24.25 -8.69
C PHE A 499 8.63 25.29 -8.35
N ALA A 500 8.27 26.16 -9.30
CA ALA A 500 7.24 27.17 -9.09
C ALA A 500 5.84 26.51 -8.96
N PRO A 501 4.89 27.14 -8.25
CA PRO A 501 3.49 26.73 -8.28
C PRO A 501 3.00 26.54 -9.72
N TRP A 502 2.23 25.48 -9.95
CA TRP A 502 1.88 25.04 -11.30
C TRP A 502 0.44 24.55 -11.34
N SER A 503 -0.26 24.78 -12.44
CA SER A 503 -1.57 24.16 -12.69
C SER A 503 -1.69 23.63 -14.13
N PRO A 504 -2.51 22.60 -14.37
CA PRO A 504 -2.64 21.99 -15.71
C PRO A 504 -3.03 22.98 -16.81
N ASP A 505 -3.83 23.98 -16.46
CA ASP A 505 -4.40 24.99 -17.34
C ASP A 505 -3.50 26.22 -17.53
N ARG A 506 -2.69 26.59 -16.53
CA ARG A 506 -1.85 27.80 -16.56
C ARG A 506 -0.36 27.54 -16.71
N GLY A 507 0.09 26.30 -16.52
CA GLY A 507 1.50 25.97 -16.43
C GLY A 507 2.15 26.56 -15.18
N SER A 508 3.45 26.86 -15.25
CA SER A 508 4.22 27.44 -14.15
C SER A 508 3.84 28.89 -13.89
N LEU A 509 3.55 29.22 -12.64
CA LEU A 509 3.15 30.55 -12.18
C LEU A 509 4.33 31.22 -11.48
N THR A 510 4.78 32.37 -11.99
CA THR A 510 5.98 33.06 -11.47
C THR A 510 5.82 34.56 -11.26
N THR A 511 4.68 35.13 -11.65
CA THR A 511 4.46 36.59 -11.60
C THR A 511 3.67 36.98 -10.36
N LEU A 512 4.30 37.76 -9.48
CA LEU A 512 3.71 38.36 -8.27
C LEU A 512 3.51 39.86 -8.44
N SER A 513 2.52 40.44 -7.74
CA SER A 513 2.46 41.89 -7.57
C SER A 513 3.63 42.42 -6.73
N ASP A 514 3.95 43.70 -6.87
CA ASP A 514 5.07 44.31 -6.14
C ASP A 514 4.79 44.37 -4.63
N ASP A 515 3.53 44.57 -4.23
CA ASP A 515 3.12 44.52 -2.82
C ASP A 515 3.30 43.11 -2.23
N ALA A 516 2.90 42.07 -2.96
CA ALA A 516 3.10 40.68 -2.54
C ALA A 516 4.59 40.36 -2.41
N LYS A 517 5.44 40.79 -3.36
CA LYS A 517 6.90 40.62 -3.27
C LYS A 517 7.49 41.26 -2.01
N ILE A 518 7.05 42.46 -1.64
CA ILE A 518 7.55 43.15 -0.43
C ILE A 518 7.23 42.34 0.82
N VAL A 519 5.99 41.87 0.96
CA VAL A 519 5.54 41.05 2.09
C VAL A 519 6.34 39.74 2.16
N ILE A 520 6.35 38.99 1.06
CA ILE A 520 7.00 37.68 0.98
C ILE A 520 8.50 37.82 1.26
N ARG A 521 9.18 38.81 0.67
CA ARG A 521 10.62 39.03 0.88
C ARG A 521 10.96 39.34 2.34
N GLY A 522 10.11 40.10 3.04
CA GLY A 522 10.29 40.41 4.46
C GLY A 522 10.27 39.15 5.34
N ILE A 523 9.31 38.26 5.10
CA ILE A 523 9.20 36.97 5.80
C ILE A 523 10.35 36.03 5.39
N ALA A 524 10.66 35.95 4.09
CA ALA A 524 11.70 35.10 3.56
C ALA A 524 13.07 35.41 4.19
N ALA A 525 13.41 36.69 4.37
CA ALA A 525 14.63 37.12 5.03
C ALA A 525 14.73 36.62 6.49
N GLN A 526 13.60 36.53 7.20
CA GLN A 526 13.56 35.94 8.55
C GLN A 526 13.69 34.42 8.49
N GLU A 527 12.89 33.74 7.66
CA GLU A 527 12.88 32.28 7.62
C GLU A 527 14.21 31.69 7.12
N VAL A 528 14.85 32.32 6.14
CA VAL A 528 16.15 31.87 5.62
C VAL A 528 17.29 32.07 6.65
N SER A 529 17.07 32.94 7.64
CA SER A 529 18.02 33.22 8.71
C SER A 529 17.95 32.22 9.87
N GLN A 530 16.96 31.33 9.87
CA GLN A 530 16.83 30.28 10.88
C GLN A 530 18.03 29.32 10.88
N ASP A 531 18.20 28.60 12.00
CA ASP A 531 19.20 27.55 12.11
C ASP A 531 18.73 26.29 11.36
N MET A 532 19.19 26.15 10.12
CA MET A 532 18.86 25.01 9.26
C MET A 532 19.43 23.70 9.82
N MET A 533 20.65 23.73 10.37
CA MET A 533 21.32 22.54 10.93
C MET A 533 20.54 21.98 12.11
N ALA A 534 20.17 22.84 13.06
CA ALA A 534 19.43 22.42 14.26
C ALA A 534 18.04 21.86 13.92
N GLN A 535 17.42 22.33 12.84
CA GLN A 535 16.12 21.84 12.38
C GLN A 535 16.21 20.57 11.51
N SER A 536 17.35 20.32 10.85
CA SER A 536 17.50 19.20 9.92
C SER A 536 18.31 18.03 10.47
N ASP A 537 19.20 18.20 11.45
CA ASP A 537 19.98 17.09 12.04
C ASP A 537 19.19 16.37 13.14
N LEU A 538 18.12 15.70 12.72
CA LEU A 538 17.20 14.98 13.59
C LEU A 538 17.52 13.48 13.59
N ASP A 539 16.85 12.74 14.47
CA ASP A 539 17.00 11.28 14.65
C ASP A 539 16.08 10.48 13.70
N SER A 540 15.69 11.08 12.58
CA SER A 540 14.81 10.48 11.58
C SER A 540 15.11 11.00 10.18
N MET A 541 15.20 10.11 9.19
CA MET A 541 15.31 10.50 7.79
C MET A 541 14.07 11.27 7.32
N TYR A 542 12.88 10.95 7.88
CA TYR A 542 11.62 11.62 7.56
C TYR A 542 11.64 13.09 7.96
N PHE A 543 11.71 13.39 9.26
CA PHE A 543 11.65 14.77 9.74
C PHE A 543 12.83 15.63 9.27
N SER A 544 14.03 15.03 9.21
CA SER A 544 15.21 15.70 8.63
C SER A 544 14.98 16.08 7.17
N GLY A 545 14.40 15.16 6.38
CA GLY A 545 14.05 15.40 4.99
C GLY A 545 13.06 16.54 4.83
N LYS A 546 11.98 16.55 5.63
CA LYS A 546 10.98 17.65 5.61
C LYS A 546 11.63 19.01 5.83
N ALA A 547 12.50 19.12 6.84
CA ALA A 547 13.23 20.36 7.10
C ALA A 547 14.13 20.78 5.94
N LEU A 548 14.89 19.84 5.34
CA LEU A 548 15.74 20.13 4.18
C LEU A 548 14.92 20.61 2.98
N ALA A 549 13.82 19.94 2.66
CA ALA A 549 12.94 20.30 1.54
C ALA A 549 12.26 21.65 1.76
N LYS A 550 11.80 21.96 2.98
CA LYS A 550 11.28 23.28 3.37
C LYS A 550 12.26 24.40 3.01
N PHE A 551 13.50 24.29 3.49
CA PHE A 551 14.51 25.33 3.26
C PHE A 551 14.92 25.41 1.79
N ALA A 552 14.96 24.28 1.09
CA ALA A 552 15.21 24.23 -0.33
C ALA A 552 14.16 25.03 -1.13
N LEU A 553 12.87 24.78 -0.90
CA LEU A 553 11.77 25.50 -1.57
C LEU A 553 11.73 26.97 -1.18
N LEU A 554 12.00 27.29 0.08
CA LEU A 554 12.16 28.68 0.53
C LEU A 554 13.24 29.42 -0.29
N ILE A 555 14.41 28.81 -0.48
CA ILE A 555 15.50 29.42 -1.23
C ILE A 555 15.16 29.53 -2.73
N ILE A 556 14.44 28.55 -3.29
CA ILE A 556 13.92 28.65 -4.65
C ILE A 556 13.01 29.86 -4.80
N VAL A 557 12.09 30.10 -3.86
CA VAL A 557 11.23 31.29 -3.90
C VAL A 557 12.07 32.58 -3.89
N ILE A 558 13.09 32.65 -3.03
CA ILE A 558 13.98 33.82 -2.94
C ILE A 558 14.72 34.06 -4.27
N ASN A 559 15.24 32.99 -4.89
CA ASN A 559 16.04 33.10 -6.11
C ASN A 559 15.19 33.33 -7.36
N ASP A 560 14.22 32.45 -7.61
CA ASP A 560 13.54 32.33 -8.91
C ASP A 560 12.29 33.22 -8.99
N ILE A 561 11.64 33.51 -7.86
CA ILE A 561 10.37 34.25 -7.82
C ILE A 561 10.60 35.70 -7.35
N LEU A 562 11.31 35.88 -6.23
CA LEU A 562 11.62 37.21 -5.69
C LEU A 562 12.81 37.89 -6.38
N GLN A 563 13.61 37.12 -7.13
CA GLN A 563 14.80 37.61 -7.85
C GLN A 563 15.83 38.28 -6.91
N ASP A 564 16.05 37.69 -5.72
CA ASP A 564 17.06 38.13 -4.75
C ASP A 564 18.20 37.09 -4.62
N PRO A 565 19.07 36.96 -5.64
CA PRO A 565 20.10 35.92 -5.68
C PRO A 565 21.15 36.04 -4.57
N ALA A 566 21.36 37.24 -4.01
CA ALA A 566 22.33 37.45 -2.93
C ALA A 566 21.83 36.87 -1.61
N LEU A 567 20.54 37.09 -1.28
CA LEU A 567 19.91 36.45 -0.12
C LEU A 567 19.81 34.94 -0.33
N ALA A 568 19.41 34.50 -1.53
CA ALA A 568 19.32 33.08 -1.86
C ALA A 568 20.67 32.36 -1.69
N GLN A 569 21.78 32.95 -2.16
CA GLN A 569 23.12 32.38 -2.01
C GLN A 569 23.49 32.16 -0.52
N SER A 570 23.10 33.10 0.33
CA SER A 570 23.38 33.03 1.78
C SER A 570 22.66 31.85 2.42
N GLY A 571 21.38 31.67 2.08
CA GLY A 571 20.60 30.50 2.47
C GLY A 571 21.15 29.19 1.90
N LEU A 572 21.51 29.19 0.61
CA LEU A 572 22.05 28.03 -0.09
C LEU A 572 23.34 27.51 0.55
N ASN A 573 24.22 28.41 1.01
CA ASN A 573 25.44 28.02 1.71
C ASN A 573 25.13 27.26 3.02
N ARG A 574 24.11 27.70 3.77
CA ARG A 574 23.65 27.02 5.00
C ARG A 574 22.96 25.69 4.69
N LEU A 575 22.11 25.66 3.67
CA LEU A 575 21.43 24.44 3.24
C LEU A 575 22.43 23.36 2.77
N LYS A 576 23.47 23.75 2.01
CA LYS A 576 24.55 22.82 1.62
C LYS A 576 25.29 22.26 2.83
N ALA A 577 25.55 23.07 3.85
CA ALA A 577 26.17 22.60 5.09
C ALA A 577 25.26 21.60 5.84
N ALA A 578 23.96 21.89 5.92
CA ALA A 578 22.95 20.97 6.48
C ALA A 578 22.88 19.65 5.71
N PHE A 579 22.79 19.70 4.39
CA PHE A 579 22.75 18.52 3.55
C PHE A 579 24.06 17.70 3.63
N ALA A 580 25.21 18.36 3.82
CA ALA A 580 26.51 17.69 3.90
C ALA A 580 26.61 16.71 5.08
N VAL A 581 25.82 16.89 6.15
CA VAL A 581 25.71 15.90 7.24
C VAL A 581 25.25 14.55 6.68
N PHE A 582 24.22 14.55 5.84
CA PHE A 582 23.64 13.37 5.21
C PHE A 582 24.51 12.83 4.08
N ALA A 583 25.01 13.71 3.19
CA ALA A 583 25.87 13.30 2.09
C ALA A 583 27.20 12.68 2.55
N SER A 584 27.71 13.10 3.72
CA SER A 584 28.88 12.48 4.37
C SER A 584 28.53 11.32 5.30
N ASN A 585 27.23 10.97 5.39
CA ASN A 585 26.66 9.89 6.19
C ASN A 585 26.96 10.00 7.69
N LYS A 586 26.80 11.19 8.26
CA LYS A 586 27.13 11.56 9.66
C LYS A 586 25.92 12.00 10.50
N GLN A 587 24.71 11.90 9.97
CA GLN A 587 23.48 12.12 10.73
C GLN A 587 23.38 11.14 11.91
N LYS A 588 22.51 11.42 12.88
CA LYS A 588 22.39 10.64 14.13
C LYS A 588 22.25 9.13 13.92
N TYR A 589 21.47 8.73 12.91
CA TYR A 589 21.40 7.35 12.42
C TYR A 589 21.89 7.30 10.98
N PRO A 590 23.20 7.05 10.74
CA PRO A 590 23.75 6.92 9.41
C PRO A 590 23.03 5.85 8.60
N LEU A 591 22.98 6.00 7.28
CA LEU A 591 22.50 4.97 6.38
C LEU A 591 23.54 3.85 6.27
N VAL A 592 23.06 2.63 6.09
CA VAL A 592 23.86 1.45 5.77
C VAL A 592 23.31 0.80 4.51
N TYR A 593 24.20 0.28 3.67
CA TYR A 593 23.79 -0.59 2.57
C TYR A 593 23.61 -2.01 3.12
N GLU A 594 22.37 -2.44 3.21
CA GLU A 594 21.99 -3.77 3.65
C GLU A 594 21.91 -4.69 2.42
N SER A 595 22.79 -5.70 2.37
CA SER A 595 22.98 -6.54 1.19
C SER A 595 22.17 -7.83 1.17
N ALA A 596 21.52 -8.21 2.27
CA ALA A 596 20.65 -9.39 2.33
C ALA A 596 19.38 -9.21 1.49
N TRP A 597 18.76 -8.03 1.56
CA TRP A 597 17.64 -7.61 0.70
C TRP A 597 18.10 -6.66 -0.41
N GLY A 598 19.20 -5.93 -0.22
CA GLY A 598 19.79 -5.06 -1.23
C GLY A 598 19.13 -3.69 -1.25
N GLY A 599 19.53 -2.80 -0.34
CA GLY A 599 19.07 -1.41 -0.31
C GLY A 599 19.76 -0.56 0.75
N VAL A 600 19.48 0.75 0.75
CA VAL A 600 20.00 1.67 1.78
C VAL A 600 18.95 1.91 2.85
N VAL A 601 19.32 1.68 4.10
CA VAL A 601 18.40 1.74 5.25
C VAL A 601 19.02 2.53 6.40
N SER A 602 18.18 3.18 7.20
CA SER A 602 18.56 3.83 8.45
C SER A 602 19.14 2.81 9.43
N SER A 603 20.22 3.19 10.12
CA SER A 603 20.82 2.35 11.17
C SER A 603 20.02 2.29 12.47
N ALA A 604 18.91 3.02 12.57
CA ALA A 604 18.15 3.21 13.80
C ALA A 604 17.76 1.90 14.50
N THR A 605 17.17 0.93 13.79
CA THR A 605 16.79 -0.36 14.40
C THR A 605 18.00 -1.16 14.88
N TYR A 606 19.11 -1.14 14.13
CA TYR A 606 20.33 -1.86 14.54
C TYR A 606 20.98 -1.28 15.79
N ILE A 607 20.75 0.00 16.08
CA ILE A 607 21.29 0.70 17.25
C ILE A 607 20.33 0.61 18.44
N THR A 608 19.03 0.75 18.20
CA THR A 608 18.00 0.85 19.25
C THR A 608 17.35 -0.48 19.61
N GLY A 609 17.32 -1.43 18.66
CA GLY A 609 16.54 -2.67 18.76
C GLY A 609 15.03 -2.48 18.57
N ASP A 610 14.58 -1.28 18.18
CA ASP A 610 13.17 -0.97 17.90
C ASP A 610 12.91 -1.01 16.40
N ASP A 611 12.16 -2.02 15.94
CA ASP A 611 11.79 -2.19 14.52
C ASP A 611 10.91 -1.04 13.99
N GLY A 612 10.27 -0.27 14.88
CA GLY A 612 9.52 0.95 14.52
C GLY A 612 10.37 2.21 14.45
N ALA A 613 11.66 2.17 14.83
CA ALA A 613 12.50 3.36 14.82
C ALA A 613 12.60 3.98 13.42
N ASP A 614 12.55 5.31 13.34
CA ASP A 614 12.50 6.05 12.07
C ASP A 614 11.40 5.51 11.14
N PHE A 615 10.18 5.37 11.65
CA PHE A 615 8.98 4.90 10.92
C PHE A 615 9.15 3.52 10.26
N GLY A 616 10.02 2.67 10.83
CA GLY A 616 10.32 1.35 10.27
C GLY A 616 11.19 1.39 9.02
N ASN A 617 11.94 2.48 8.80
CA ASN A 617 12.83 2.63 7.66
C ASN A 617 13.84 1.48 7.57
N THR A 618 14.37 0.97 8.69
CA THR A 618 15.27 -0.20 8.63
C THR A 618 14.62 -1.42 7.99
N LEU A 619 13.30 -1.58 8.11
CA LEU A 619 12.51 -2.68 7.55
C LEU A 619 11.86 -2.32 6.20
N TYR A 620 12.45 -1.36 5.47
CA TYR A 620 12.00 -0.89 4.15
C TYR A 620 10.63 -0.23 4.12
N ASN A 621 10.12 0.22 5.28
CA ASN A 621 8.90 1.00 5.34
C ASN A 621 9.18 2.44 4.89
N ASP A 622 8.26 3.01 4.10
CA ASP A 622 8.17 4.46 3.83
C ASP A 622 9.40 5.10 3.14
N HIS A 623 10.29 4.31 2.53
CA HIS A 623 11.51 4.82 1.87
C HIS A 623 11.21 5.93 0.85
N HIS A 624 10.22 5.74 0.00
CA HIS A 624 9.79 6.75 -0.98
C HIS A 624 9.30 8.06 -0.33
N PHE A 625 8.62 8.01 0.82
CA PHE A 625 8.24 9.21 1.58
C PHE A 625 9.48 9.90 2.15
N HIS A 626 10.35 9.15 2.85
CA HIS A 626 11.52 9.69 3.53
C HIS A 626 12.53 10.26 2.52
N TYR A 627 12.97 9.42 1.60
CA TYR A 627 14.02 9.75 0.64
C TYR A 627 13.54 10.74 -0.41
N GLY A 628 12.23 10.78 -0.71
CA GLY A 628 11.64 11.78 -1.59
C GLY A 628 11.98 13.21 -1.17
N TYR A 629 11.90 13.53 0.12
CA TYR A 629 12.26 14.86 0.62
C TYR A 629 13.75 15.19 0.45
N HIS A 630 14.64 14.23 0.71
CA HIS A 630 16.08 14.41 0.53
C HIS A 630 16.44 14.59 -0.95
N ILE A 631 15.82 13.81 -1.83
CA ILE A 631 15.98 13.91 -3.29
C ILE A 631 15.49 15.27 -3.77
N LEU A 632 14.33 15.75 -3.28
CA LEU A 632 13.79 17.06 -3.65
C LEU A 632 14.71 18.21 -3.20
N ALA A 633 15.23 18.15 -1.97
CA ALA A 633 16.19 19.13 -1.47
C ALA A 633 17.48 19.13 -2.30
N ALA A 634 18.01 17.95 -2.65
CA ALA A 634 19.18 17.82 -3.51
C ALA A 634 18.95 18.38 -4.92
N ALA A 635 17.77 18.13 -5.52
CA ALA A 635 17.39 18.67 -6.81
C ALA A 635 17.39 20.20 -6.82
N ALA A 636 16.83 20.82 -5.78
CA ALA A 636 16.82 22.28 -5.63
C ALA A 636 18.25 22.84 -5.42
N ILE A 637 19.08 22.19 -4.61
CA ILE A 637 20.50 22.59 -4.44
C ILE A 637 21.24 22.53 -5.78
N ALA A 638 21.06 21.46 -6.54
CA ALA A 638 21.70 21.28 -7.84
C ALA A 638 21.19 22.25 -8.91
N HIS A 639 19.90 22.61 -8.87
CA HIS A 639 19.32 23.66 -9.71
C HIS A 639 19.95 25.04 -9.43
N LEU A 640 20.14 25.37 -8.15
CA LEU A 640 20.70 26.65 -7.71
C LEU A 640 22.23 26.72 -7.82
N ASP A 641 22.93 25.59 -7.71
CA ASP A 641 24.37 25.46 -7.92
C ASP A 641 24.73 24.12 -8.58
N PRO A 642 24.82 24.07 -9.92
CA PRO A 642 25.17 22.86 -10.65
C PRO A 642 26.54 22.28 -10.30
N SER A 643 27.49 23.08 -9.77
CA SER A 643 28.82 22.57 -9.41
C SER A 643 28.78 21.59 -8.23
N TRP A 644 27.74 21.68 -7.39
CA TRP A 644 27.52 20.82 -6.23
C TRP A 644 27.29 19.35 -6.62
N LEU A 645 26.75 19.09 -7.81
CA LEU A 645 26.40 17.75 -8.30
C LEU A 645 27.59 16.78 -8.25
N SER A 646 28.75 17.22 -8.73
CA SER A 646 29.93 16.36 -8.91
C SER A 646 30.37 15.63 -7.63
N ALA A 647 30.17 16.25 -6.47
CA ALA A 647 30.57 15.70 -5.18
C ALA A 647 29.46 14.88 -4.50
N ASN A 648 28.19 15.01 -4.91
CA ASN A 648 27.04 14.48 -4.16
C ASN A 648 26.12 13.57 -4.99
N LYS A 649 26.28 13.54 -6.31
CA LYS A 649 25.40 12.78 -7.22
C LYS A 649 25.32 11.30 -6.85
N ASP A 650 26.42 10.66 -6.48
CA ASP A 650 26.42 9.23 -6.15
C ASP A 650 25.65 8.91 -4.86
N TYR A 651 25.70 9.80 -3.85
CA TYR A 651 24.90 9.67 -2.64
C TYR A 651 23.40 9.78 -2.95
N VAL A 652 23.01 10.83 -3.67
CA VAL A 652 21.60 11.06 -4.03
C VAL A 652 21.10 9.95 -4.95
N ASN A 653 21.90 9.52 -5.93
CA ASN A 653 21.56 8.40 -6.81
C ASN A 653 21.38 7.09 -6.04
N SER A 654 22.04 6.88 -4.90
CA SER A 654 21.81 5.70 -4.07
C SER A 654 20.40 5.70 -3.46
N LEU A 655 19.92 6.87 -3.02
CA LEU A 655 18.54 7.03 -2.54
C LEU A 655 17.53 6.81 -3.68
N VAL A 656 17.79 7.41 -4.85
CA VAL A 656 16.96 7.29 -6.06
C VAL A 656 16.86 5.83 -6.52
N ARG A 657 17.99 5.13 -6.60
CA ARG A 657 18.05 3.71 -7.03
C ARG A 657 17.34 2.80 -6.04
N ASP A 658 17.39 3.10 -4.75
CA ASP A 658 16.70 2.29 -3.73
C ASP A 658 15.18 2.23 -3.92
N VAL A 659 14.56 3.35 -4.30
CA VAL A 659 13.11 3.46 -4.44
C VAL A 659 12.60 3.20 -5.86
N ALA A 660 13.41 3.52 -6.88
CA ALA A 660 12.97 3.63 -8.28
C ALA A 660 14.00 3.11 -9.30
N ASN A 661 14.83 2.13 -8.95
CA ASN A 661 15.69 1.46 -9.94
C ASN A 661 14.82 0.89 -11.09
N PRO A 662 15.05 1.29 -12.35
CA PRO A 662 14.23 0.85 -13.48
C PRO A 662 14.70 -0.48 -14.09
N SER A 663 15.89 -0.98 -13.73
CA SER A 663 16.59 -2.01 -14.52
C SER A 663 17.36 -3.00 -13.66
N THR A 664 17.27 -4.28 -14.00
CA THR A 664 18.01 -5.38 -13.36
C THR A 664 19.52 -5.34 -13.65
N GLN A 665 19.98 -4.41 -14.51
CA GLN A 665 21.41 -4.17 -14.71
C GLN A 665 22.07 -3.57 -13.45
N ASP A 666 21.28 -2.91 -12.60
CA ASP A 666 21.72 -2.54 -11.27
C ASP A 666 21.60 -3.74 -10.33
N THR A 667 22.74 -4.27 -9.90
CA THR A 667 22.83 -5.45 -9.05
C THR A 667 22.81 -5.15 -7.55
N TYR A 668 22.61 -3.88 -7.17
CA TYR A 668 22.58 -3.45 -5.76
C TYR A 668 21.16 -3.19 -5.25
N PHE A 669 20.23 -2.81 -6.13
CA PHE A 669 18.87 -2.41 -5.75
C PHE A 669 17.83 -3.15 -6.60
N PRO A 670 16.71 -3.62 -6.01
CA PRO A 670 15.64 -4.27 -6.75
C PRO A 670 14.90 -3.25 -7.61
N THR A 671 14.22 -3.72 -8.67
CA THR A 671 13.54 -2.82 -9.60
C THR A 671 12.25 -2.27 -8.97
N TRP A 672 12.04 -0.95 -9.04
CA TRP A 672 10.77 -0.33 -8.62
C TRP A 672 10.33 -0.72 -7.21
N ARG A 673 11.22 -0.72 -6.21
CA ARG A 673 10.89 -1.16 -4.83
C ARG A 673 9.54 -0.64 -4.36
N ALA A 674 9.33 0.69 -4.43
CA ALA A 674 8.12 1.34 -3.95
C ALA A 674 6.97 1.29 -4.96
N PHE A 675 7.18 1.83 -6.17
CA PHE A 675 6.11 2.01 -7.15
C PHE A 675 5.60 0.68 -7.73
N ASP A 676 4.30 0.49 -7.74
CA ASP A 676 3.64 -0.68 -8.32
C ASP A 676 2.91 -0.29 -9.61
N TRP A 677 3.47 -0.70 -10.75
CA TRP A 677 2.94 -0.37 -12.07
C TRP A 677 1.60 -1.04 -12.40
N TYR A 678 1.16 -2.04 -11.63
CA TYR A 678 -0.18 -2.63 -11.75
C TYR A 678 -1.21 -1.87 -10.89
N HIS A 679 -0.81 -1.36 -9.73
CA HIS A 679 -1.71 -0.54 -8.89
C HIS A 679 -1.72 0.95 -9.28
N GLY A 680 -0.71 1.42 -10.01
CA GLY A 680 -0.56 2.80 -10.46
C GLY A 680 -0.14 3.79 -9.36
N HIS A 681 0.27 3.28 -8.20
CA HIS A 681 0.75 4.05 -7.04
C HIS A 681 1.77 3.21 -6.26
N SER A 682 2.42 3.81 -5.26
CA SER A 682 3.42 3.09 -4.44
C SER A 682 2.81 2.25 -3.33
N TRP A 683 3.63 1.38 -2.73
CA TRP A 683 3.31 0.73 -1.46
C TRP A 683 4.32 1.14 -0.40
N ALA A 684 3.82 1.64 0.73
CA ALA A 684 4.63 2.11 1.84
C ALA A 684 5.09 0.96 2.75
N HIS A 685 4.19 0.00 2.97
CA HIS A 685 4.37 -1.15 3.84
C HIS A 685 5.57 -2.05 3.46
N GLY A 686 6.62 -2.01 4.30
CA GLY A 686 7.84 -2.80 4.16
C GLY A 686 7.70 -4.26 4.60
N LEU A 687 8.67 -4.75 5.36
CA LEU A 687 8.82 -6.16 5.75
C LEU A 687 8.02 -6.55 7.01
N TYR A 688 6.71 -6.27 7.01
CA TYR A 688 5.78 -6.76 8.05
C TYR A 688 4.70 -7.64 7.44
N ALA A 689 4.34 -8.71 8.17
CA ALA A 689 3.22 -9.56 7.77
C ALA A 689 1.90 -8.85 8.10
N SER A 690 0.95 -8.87 7.17
CA SER A 690 -0.32 -8.18 7.32
C SER A 690 -1.44 -8.99 6.72
N TYR A 691 -2.51 -9.21 7.50
CA TYR A 691 -3.73 -9.83 6.97
C TYR A 691 -4.49 -8.93 6.01
N ASP A 692 -4.20 -7.63 6.02
CA ASP A 692 -4.79 -6.67 5.09
C ASP A 692 -3.90 -6.43 3.84
N GLY A 693 -2.75 -7.11 3.76
CA GLY A 693 -1.75 -6.92 2.70
C GLY A 693 -0.95 -5.62 2.87
N LYS A 694 -0.40 -5.12 1.75
CA LYS A 694 0.31 -3.84 1.69
C LYS A 694 -0.62 -2.65 1.95
N ASP A 695 -0.05 -1.57 2.47
CA ASP A 695 -0.75 -0.32 2.73
C ASP A 695 0.02 0.91 2.27
N GLN A 696 -0.73 1.97 2.02
CA GLN A 696 -0.26 3.33 1.78
C GLN A 696 -1.29 4.33 2.33
N GLU A 697 -0.80 5.32 3.07
CA GLU A 697 -1.62 6.39 3.69
C GLU A 697 -1.41 7.71 2.92
N SER A 698 -0.20 8.27 2.98
CA SER A 698 0.13 9.60 2.47
C SER A 698 0.21 9.66 0.93
N SER A 699 -0.95 9.82 0.28
CA SER A 699 -1.02 9.93 -1.18
C SER A 699 -0.29 11.15 -1.74
N SER A 700 -0.17 12.22 -0.97
CA SER A 700 0.59 13.42 -1.38
C SER A 700 2.09 13.23 -1.27
N GLU A 701 2.59 12.39 -0.36
CA GLU A 701 4.01 12.04 -0.32
C GLU A 701 4.40 11.04 -1.42
N ASP A 702 3.48 10.18 -1.87
CA ASP A 702 3.68 9.35 -3.08
C ASP A 702 3.77 10.23 -4.35
N MET A 703 2.88 11.22 -4.48
CA MET A 703 2.99 12.24 -5.52
C MET A 703 4.31 13.02 -5.42
N MET A 704 4.70 13.45 -4.21
CA MET A 704 5.95 14.18 -3.98
C MET A 704 7.16 13.33 -4.37
N HIS A 705 7.15 12.03 -4.08
CA HIS A 705 8.21 11.11 -4.47
C HIS A 705 8.45 11.14 -6.00
N ALA A 706 7.40 10.95 -6.80
CA ALA A 706 7.54 11.00 -8.26
C ALA A 706 8.01 12.39 -8.76
N TYR A 707 7.52 13.45 -8.13
CA TYR A 707 7.97 14.82 -8.40
C TYR A 707 9.45 15.05 -8.04
N ALA A 708 9.92 14.54 -6.90
CA ALA A 708 11.31 14.64 -6.47
C ALA A 708 12.25 13.94 -7.46
N LEU A 709 11.87 12.74 -7.92
CA LEU A 709 12.60 12.01 -8.96
C LEU A 709 12.67 12.80 -10.27
N LYS A 710 11.54 13.41 -10.67
CA LYS A 710 11.49 14.29 -11.85
C LYS A 710 12.49 15.44 -11.70
N MET A 711 12.40 16.20 -10.61
CA MET A 711 13.26 17.37 -10.39
C MET A 711 14.73 16.98 -10.31
N TRP A 712 15.06 15.82 -9.73
CA TRP A 712 16.42 15.31 -9.70
C TRP A 712 16.92 14.90 -11.09
N GLY A 713 16.08 14.25 -11.91
CA GLY A 713 16.41 13.92 -13.30
C GLY A 713 16.74 15.19 -14.11
N GLU A 714 15.93 16.24 -13.95
CA GLU A 714 16.17 17.54 -14.59
C GLU A 714 17.46 18.19 -14.09
N ALA A 715 17.63 18.33 -12.77
CA ALA A 715 18.79 19.01 -12.19
C ALA A 715 20.11 18.24 -12.41
N SER A 716 20.08 16.90 -12.44
CA SER A 716 21.27 16.06 -12.61
C SER A 716 21.60 15.69 -14.06
N GLY A 717 20.77 16.11 -15.02
CA GLY A 717 20.93 15.86 -16.44
C GLY A 717 20.54 14.45 -16.91
N ASP A 718 19.74 13.71 -16.12
CA ASP A 718 19.22 12.38 -16.47
C ASP A 718 17.81 12.50 -17.06
N SER A 719 17.74 12.62 -18.41
CA SER A 719 16.46 12.75 -19.10
C SER A 719 15.63 11.47 -19.11
N MET A 720 16.23 10.29 -18.90
CA MET A 720 15.49 9.04 -18.75
C MET A 720 14.73 9.05 -17.44
N LEU A 721 15.38 9.46 -16.34
CA LEU A 721 14.74 9.61 -15.04
C LEU A 721 13.60 10.64 -15.09
N SER A 722 13.86 11.86 -15.60
CA SER A 722 12.80 12.88 -15.64
C SER A 722 11.63 12.48 -16.56
N SER A 723 11.88 11.79 -17.67
CA SER A 723 10.81 11.30 -18.56
C SER A 723 9.97 10.19 -17.90
N ARG A 724 10.63 9.21 -17.26
CA ARG A 724 9.93 8.18 -16.47
C ARG A 724 9.10 8.80 -15.35
N SER A 725 9.63 9.79 -14.64
CA SER A 725 8.93 10.43 -13.53
C SER A 725 7.76 11.31 -13.96
N ASN A 726 7.83 11.96 -15.13
CA ASN A 726 6.66 12.62 -15.72
C ASN A 726 5.53 11.62 -15.99
N LEU A 727 5.87 10.46 -16.58
CA LEU A 727 4.91 9.37 -16.80
C LEU A 727 4.35 8.82 -15.49
N GLN A 728 5.22 8.55 -14.52
CA GLN A 728 4.84 8.08 -13.19
C GLN A 728 3.87 9.04 -12.51
N LEU A 729 4.12 10.36 -12.57
CA LEU A 729 3.28 11.38 -11.95
C LEU A 729 1.87 11.42 -12.57
N SER A 730 1.73 11.23 -13.89
CA SER A 730 0.42 11.13 -14.55
C SER A 730 -0.34 9.86 -14.16
N ILE A 731 0.36 8.72 -14.04
CA ILE A 731 -0.25 7.46 -13.60
C ILE A 731 -0.73 7.59 -12.14
N ILE A 732 0.11 8.15 -11.27
CA ILE A 732 -0.25 8.44 -9.86
C ILE A 732 -1.47 9.35 -9.82
N ALA A 733 -1.50 10.45 -10.58
CA ALA A 733 -2.64 11.36 -10.58
C ALA A 733 -3.96 10.63 -10.89
N ARG A 734 -3.96 9.79 -11.95
CA ARG A 734 -5.12 8.98 -12.34
C ARG A 734 -5.51 7.97 -11.26
N ALA A 735 -4.55 7.19 -10.76
CA ALA A 735 -4.80 6.16 -9.77
C ALA A 735 -5.26 6.75 -8.42
N LEU A 736 -4.69 7.86 -7.98
CA LEU A 736 -5.10 8.54 -6.75
C LEU A 736 -6.51 9.13 -6.88
N GLN A 737 -6.88 9.67 -8.04
CA GLN A 737 -8.25 10.17 -8.29
C GLN A 737 -9.30 9.06 -8.32
N ASP A 738 -8.92 7.84 -8.72
CA ASP A 738 -9.81 6.68 -8.66
C ASP A 738 -9.90 6.08 -7.25
N TYR A 739 -8.77 6.00 -6.53
CA TYR A 739 -8.63 5.15 -5.36
C TYR A 739 -8.44 5.85 -4.02
N TYR A 740 -8.02 7.12 -4.01
CA TYR A 740 -7.74 7.88 -2.79
C TYR A 740 -8.54 9.18 -2.66
N LEU A 741 -8.86 9.86 -3.76
CA LEU A 741 -9.44 11.20 -3.79
C LEU A 741 -10.82 11.17 -4.46
N TYR A 742 -11.86 11.05 -3.64
CA TYR A 742 -13.22 10.77 -4.09
C TYR A 742 -14.02 12.04 -4.33
N LYS A 743 -14.21 12.36 -5.61
CA LYS A 743 -15.32 13.21 -6.03
C LYS A 743 -16.65 12.49 -5.84
N SER A 744 -17.72 13.27 -5.76
CA SER A 744 -19.10 12.80 -5.65
C SER A 744 -19.54 11.86 -6.79
N ASP A 745 -18.89 11.94 -7.95
CA ASP A 745 -19.11 11.08 -9.12
C ASP A 745 -18.13 9.89 -9.22
N ASN A 746 -17.30 9.63 -8.20
CA ASN A 746 -16.41 8.47 -8.19
C ASN A 746 -17.26 7.18 -8.27
N ALA A 747 -17.08 6.45 -9.38
CA ALA A 747 -17.80 5.20 -9.66
C ALA A 747 -16.97 3.94 -9.34
N VAL A 748 -15.75 4.11 -8.83
CA VAL A 748 -14.81 3.02 -8.53
C VAL A 748 -15.03 2.49 -7.13
N GLN A 749 -15.13 3.39 -6.15
CA GLN A 749 -15.29 3.05 -4.74
C GLN A 749 -16.78 2.94 -4.34
N PRO A 750 -17.09 2.21 -3.25
CA PRO A 750 -18.47 2.06 -2.80
C PRO A 750 -19.14 3.42 -2.49
N PRO A 751 -20.39 3.65 -2.93
CA PRO A 751 -21.10 4.89 -2.66
C PRO A 751 -21.29 5.17 -1.16
N GLN A 752 -21.27 4.11 -0.33
CA GLN A 752 -21.31 4.22 1.13
C GLN A 752 -20.03 4.82 1.73
N PHE A 753 -18.92 4.89 0.99
CA PHE A 753 -17.61 5.33 1.48
C PHE A 753 -17.17 6.66 0.87
N ILE A 754 -17.49 6.94 -0.41
CA ILE A 754 -16.97 8.11 -1.14
C ILE A 754 -17.29 9.47 -0.49
N GLY A 755 -18.33 9.54 0.35
CA GLY A 755 -18.65 10.76 1.12
C GLY A 755 -17.50 11.24 2.01
N ASN A 756 -16.59 10.34 2.40
CA ASN A 756 -15.40 10.67 3.19
C ASN A 756 -14.38 11.56 2.47
N LYS A 757 -14.48 11.70 1.14
CA LYS A 757 -13.60 12.44 0.22
C LYS A 757 -12.20 11.88 0.08
N VAL A 758 -11.60 11.36 1.13
CA VAL A 758 -10.29 10.68 1.05
C VAL A 758 -10.38 9.24 1.54
N ALA A 759 -9.41 8.42 1.15
CA ALA A 759 -9.26 7.05 1.64
C ALA A 759 -8.98 6.98 3.15
N GLY A 760 -8.14 7.88 3.68
CA GLY A 760 -7.37 7.59 4.88
C GLY A 760 -6.25 6.60 4.53
N ILE A 761 -6.23 5.45 5.18
CA ILE A 761 -5.27 4.38 4.90
C ILE A 761 -5.89 3.38 3.92
N LEU A 762 -5.28 3.22 2.74
CA LEU A 762 -5.66 2.20 1.78
C LEU A 762 -4.74 0.98 1.97
N PHE A 763 -5.37 -0.16 2.22
CA PHE A 763 -4.73 -1.47 2.20
C PHE A 763 -5.13 -2.24 0.93
N GLU A 764 -4.41 -3.33 0.62
CA GLU A 764 -4.85 -4.26 -0.40
C GLU A 764 -6.19 -4.92 -0.06
N ASN A 765 -6.55 -5.07 1.22
CA ASN A 765 -7.79 -5.75 1.64
C ASN A 765 -8.91 -4.81 2.13
N LYS A 766 -8.58 -3.59 2.58
CA LYS A 766 -9.54 -2.66 3.20
C LYS A 766 -9.20 -1.20 2.90
N ILE A 767 -10.16 -0.31 3.12
CA ILE A 767 -9.91 1.13 3.19
C ILE A 767 -10.49 1.64 4.51
N ASP A 768 -9.68 2.39 5.26
CA ASP A 768 -10.00 2.89 6.59
C ASP A 768 -9.77 4.40 6.66
N HIS A 769 -10.86 5.17 6.87
CA HIS A 769 -10.85 6.63 6.94
C HIS A 769 -10.33 7.08 8.31
N THR A 770 -9.05 6.85 8.53
CA THR A 770 -8.32 7.08 9.78
C THR A 770 -6.84 7.40 9.48
N THR A 771 -6.03 7.60 10.51
CA THR A 771 -4.56 7.66 10.39
C THR A 771 -3.88 6.80 11.45
N TYR A 772 -2.59 6.53 11.29
CA TYR A 772 -1.80 5.85 12.33
C TYR A 772 -1.58 6.70 13.61
N PHE A 773 -1.85 8.00 13.57
CA PHE A 773 -1.49 8.96 14.63
C PHE A 773 -2.68 9.78 15.18
N GLY A 774 -3.91 9.43 14.79
CA GLY A 774 -5.14 10.00 15.35
C GLY A 774 -6.28 10.10 14.34
N ALA A 775 -7.52 10.26 14.83
CA ALA A 775 -8.72 10.28 14.00
C ALA A 775 -9.33 11.68 13.82
N ASN A 776 -8.58 12.75 14.11
CA ASN A 776 -9.06 14.10 13.85
C ASN A 776 -9.18 14.33 12.34
N ILE A 777 -10.21 15.07 11.91
CA ILE A 777 -10.48 15.29 10.48
C ILE A 777 -9.31 16.01 9.79
N GLU A 778 -8.68 16.98 10.46
CA GLU A 778 -7.51 17.67 9.93
C GLU A 778 -6.30 16.74 9.75
N PHE A 779 -6.21 15.62 10.49
CA PHE A 779 -5.16 14.62 10.31
C PHE A 779 -5.48 13.75 9.10
N ILE A 780 -6.70 13.21 9.05
CA ILE A 780 -7.13 12.27 8.01
C ILE A 780 -7.15 12.94 6.63
N GLN A 781 -7.66 14.17 6.52
CA GLN A 781 -7.68 14.89 5.25
C GLN A 781 -6.30 15.51 4.94
N GLY A 782 -5.66 16.10 5.95
CA GLY A 782 -4.40 16.83 5.79
C GLY A 782 -3.22 15.94 5.38
N ILE A 783 -3.20 14.66 5.77
CA ILE A 783 -2.14 13.72 5.35
C ILE A 783 -2.11 13.51 3.83
N HIS A 784 -3.23 13.72 3.14
CA HIS A 784 -3.33 13.67 1.67
C HIS A 784 -3.03 15.02 1.00
N MET A 785 -2.69 16.06 1.77
CA MET A 785 -2.32 17.40 1.28
C MET A 785 -0.82 17.66 1.41
N ILE A 786 -0.15 17.08 2.41
CA ILE A 786 1.25 17.37 2.71
C ILE A 786 2.24 16.50 1.91
N PRO A 787 3.34 17.07 1.40
CA PRO A 787 3.61 18.50 1.27
C PRO A 787 2.82 19.12 0.11
N LEU A 788 2.41 20.38 0.26
CA LEU A 788 1.81 21.16 -0.82
C LEU A 788 2.91 21.66 -1.76
N LEU A 789 2.91 21.20 -3.00
CA LEU A 789 3.96 21.43 -4.00
C LEU A 789 3.36 21.76 -5.37
N ALA A 790 4.21 22.04 -6.35
CA ALA A 790 3.80 22.23 -7.76
C ALA A 790 2.86 21.14 -8.32
N PRO A 791 3.02 19.82 -8.03
CA PRO A 791 2.07 18.79 -8.48
C PRO A 791 0.73 18.76 -7.74
N SER A 792 0.55 19.50 -6.63
CA SER A 792 -0.69 19.40 -5.83
C SER A 792 -1.96 19.69 -6.64
N PRO A 793 -2.04 20.76 -7.47
CA PRO A 793 -3.22 21.00 -8.33
C PRO A 793 -3.41 19.99 -9.46
N PHE A 794 -2.36 19.24 -9.82
CA PHE A 794 -2.44 18.20 -10.85
C PHE A 794 -3.16 16.95 -10.32
N VAL A 795 -2.83 16.55 -9.09
CA VAL A 795 -3.41 15.37 -8.43
C VAL A 795 -4.72 15.73 -7.73
N ARG A 796 -4.71 16.79 -6.91
CA ARG A 796 -5.88 17.31 -6.17
C ARG A 796 -6.58 18.37 -7.02
N THR A 797 -7.41 17.91 -7.95
CA THR A 797 -8.11 18.81 -8.89
C THR A 797 -8.92 19.88 -8.16
N PRO A 798 -9.09 21.10 -8.72
CA PRO A 798 -9.90 22.16 -8.10
C PRO A 798 -11.32 21.71 -7.72
N ALA A 799 -11.97 20.90 -8.55
CA ALA A 799 -13.30 20.35 -8.26
C ALA A 799 -13.28 19.44 -7.01
N PHE A 800 -12.27 18.58 -6.88
CA PHE A 800 -12.10 17.74 -5.70
C PHE A 800 -11.83 18.58 -4.44
N VAL A 801 -10.92 19.55 -4.52
CA VAL A 801 -10.59 20.44 -3.39
C VAL A 801 -11.82 21.21 -2.92
N GLN A 802 -12.66 21.68 -3.84
CA GLN A 802 -13.93 22.34 -3.51
C GLN A 802 -14.88 21.39 -2.75
N GLU A 803 -15.11 20.18 -3.27
CA GLU A 803 -15.99 19.23 -2.61
C GLU A 803 -15.50 18.81 -1.21
N GLU A 804 -14.20 18.63 -1.04
CA GLU A 804 -13.59 18.30 0.25
C GLU A 804 -13.71 19.46 1.24
N TRP A 805 -13.42 20.69 0.78
CA TRP A 805 -13.58 21.91 1.56
C TRP A 805 -15.01 22.07 2.07
N ASP A 806 -15.99 21.89 1.20
CA ASP A 806 -17.40 22.03 1.54
C ASP A 806 -17.83 21.02 2.60
N VAL A 807 -17.34 19.77 2.53
CA VAL A 807 -17.66 18.74 3.53
C VAL A 807 -17.03 19.02 4.89
N TYR A 808 -15.76 19.42 4.96
CA TYR A 808 -15.03 19.41 6.25
C TYR A 808 -14.60 20.78 6.77
N PHE A 809 -14.32 21.75 5.91
CA PHE A 809 -13.55 22.94 6.28
C PHE A 809 -14.30 24.27 6.13
N SER A 810 -15.37 24.27 5.34
CA SER A 810 -16.26 25.42 5.13
C SER A 810 -16.98 25.89 6.42
N ASN A 811 -17.61 27.07 6.34
CA ASN A 811 -18.44 27.66 7.41
C ASN A 811 -17.69 27.89 8.73
N GLY A 812 -16.41 28.29 8.66
CA GLY A 812 -15.57 28.58 9.82
C GLY A 812 -15.01 27.35 10.53
N ARG A 813 -15.24 26.12 10.03
CA ARG A 813 -14.67 24.90 10.63
C ARG A 813 -13.14 24.87 10.53
N ALA A 814 -12.58 25.31 9.41
CA ALA A 814 -11.13 25.46 9.24
C ALA A 814 -10.50 26.36 10.33
N ASP A 815 -11.24 27.37 10.82
CA ASP A 815 -10.73 28.30 11.83
C ASP A 815 -10.56 27.70 13.23
N THR A 816 -11.18 26.55 13.47
CA THR A 816 -11.12 25.83 14.75
C THR A 816 -9.94 24.86 14.85
N ILE A 817 -9.26 24.60 13.72
CA ILE A 817 -8.14 23.67 13.65
C ILE A 817 -6.93 24.26 14.39
N ALA A 818 -6.29 23.43 15.20
CA ALA A 818 -5.11 23.79 15.97
C ALA A 818 -3.80 23.41 15.27
N GLY A 819 -2.76 24.20 15.51
CA GLY A 819 -1.38 23.89 15.08
C GLY A 819 -1.18 23.87 13.56
N GLY A 820 -0.09 23.21 13.13
CA GLY A 820 0.40 23.20 11.75
C GLY A 820 -0.60 22.71 10.69
N TRP A 821 -1.56 21.86 11.09
CA TRP A 821 -2.62 21.39 10.19
C TRP A 821 -3.48 22.53 9.66
N ARG A 822 -3.69 23.60 10.44
CA ARG A 822 -4.47 24.77 9.98
C ARG A 822 -3.83 25.40 8.75
N GLY A 823 -2.51 25.62 8.77
CA GLY A 823 -1.78 26.16 7.63
C GLY A 823 -1.84 25.25 6.41
N ILE A 824 -1.76 23.92 6.60
CA ILE A 824 -1.91 22.95 5.51
C ILE A 824 -3.30 23.05 4.85
N ILE A 825 -4.37 23.13 5.66
CA ILE A 825 -5.74 23.26 5.16
C ILE A 825 -5.93 24.55 4.35
N TYR A 826 -5.46 25.70 4.86
CA TYR A 826 -5.52 26.97 4.10
C TYR A 826 -4.59 26.99 2.88
N GLY A 827 -3.44 26.30 2.95
CA GLY A 827 -2.55 26.13 1.80
C GLY A 827 -3.22 25.31 0.69
N ASN A 828 -3.99 24.27 1.04
CA ASN A 828 -4.76 23.48 0.07
C ASN A 828 -5.89 24.33 -0.54
N LEU A 829 -6.57 25.15 0.28
CA LEU A 829 -7.59 26.10 -0.16
C LEU A 829 -7.09 27.03 -1.27
N ALA A 830 -5.82 27.45 -1.24
CA ALA A 830 -5.25 28.31 -2.29
C ALA A 830 -5.41 27.74 -3.70
N THR A 831 -5.60 26.43 -3.86
CA THR A 831 -5.89 25.80 -5.16
C THR A 831 -7.19 26.29 -5.79
N ILE A 832 -8.19 26.64 -4.99
CA ILE A 832 -9.51 27.11 -5.43
C ILE A 832 -9.79 28.58 -5.07
N ASP A 833 -9.19 29.08 -3.99
CA ASP A 833 -9.35 30.45 -3.50
C ASP A 833 -8.02 30.96 -2.91
N GLY A 834 -7.10 31.30 -3.81
CA GLY A 834 -5.79 31.84 -3.46
C GLY A 834 -5.86 33.16 -2.68
N LYS A 835 -6.91 33.97 -2.89
CA LYS A 835 -7.05 35.26 -2.21
C LYS A 835 -7.39 35.07 -0.73
N THR A 836 -8.34 34.22 -0.40
CA THR A 836 -8.67 33.92 1.00
C THR A 836 -7.49 33.29 1.74
N ALA A 837 -6.78 32.36 1.09
CA ALA A 837 -5.57 31.78 1.66
C ALA A 837 -4.46 32.83 1.88
N TRP A 838 -4.25 33.73 0.92
CA TRP A 838 -3.30 34.85 1.05
C TRP A 838 -3.66 35.73 2.24
N ASP A 839 -4.93 36.13 2.37
CA ASP A 839 -5.39 36.98 3.46
C ASP A 839 -5.24 36.30 4.83
N PHE A 840 -5.42 34.98 4.91
CA PHE A 840 -5.14 34.19 6.12
C PHE A 840 -3.66 34.26 6.51
N PHE A 841 -2.75 33.91 5.59
CA PHE A 841 -1.30 33.89 5.84
C PHE A 841 -0.69 35.27 6.07
N ASN A 842 -1.28 36.32 5.47
CA ASN A 842 -0.83 37.71 5.62
C ASN A 842 -1.60 38.48 6.71
N SER A 843 -2.38 37.79 7.54
CA SER A 843 -3.18 38.45 8.58
C SER A 843 -2.31 38.99 9.72
N SER A 844 -2.69 40.14 10.27
CA SER A 844 -1.96 40.77 11.40
C SER A 844 -1.96 39.96 12.70
N ASN A 845 -2.87 38.99 12.80
CA ASN A 845 -3.04 38.07 13.93
C ASN A 845 -2.60 36.65 13.57
N PHE A 846 -1.82 36.47 12.50
CA PHE A 846 -1.28 35.18 12.13
C PHE A 846 -0.40 34.61 13.25
N ASP A 847 -0.68 33.37 13.65
CA ASP A 847 0.12 32.64 14.63
C ASP A 847 1.12 31.73 13.90
N PRO A 848 2.44 31.93 14.06
CA PRO A 848 3.46 31.07 13.43
C PRO A 848 3.33 29.58 13.75
N SER A 849 2.68 29.21 14.86
CA SER A 849 2.42 27.81 15.20
C SER A 849 1.41 27.11 14.27
N TRP A 850 0.72 27.87 13.40
CA TRP A 850 -0.16 27.33 12.36
C TRP A 850 0.60 26.82 11.13
N ILE A 851 1.91 26.98 11.06
CA ILE A 851 2.76 26.41 10.01
C ILE A 851 3.37 25.11 10.52
N ASP A 852 3.21 24.02 9.75
CA ASP A 852 4.00 22.80 9.95
C ASP A 852 5.49 23.13 9.83
N GLY A 853 6.33 22.63 10.73
CA GLY A 853 7.77 22.86 10.68
C GLY A 853 8.45 22.29 9.42
N GLY A 854 7.79 21.42 8.66
CA GLY A 854 8.16 20.96 7.32
C GLY A 854 7.70 21.86 6.15
N ALA A 855 7.06 22.99 6.44
CA ALA A 855 6.67 24.03 5.49
C ALA A 855 7.23 25.41 5.91
N SER A 856 7.25 26.36 4.99
CA SER A 856 7.60 27.77 5.27
C SER A 856 6.41 28.67 4.99
N LEU A 857 6.25 29.73 5.79
CA LEU A 857 5.24 30.75 5.53
C LEU A 857 5.50 31.44 4.19
N THR A 858 6.78 31.62 3.84
CA THR A 858 7.22 32.15 2.54
C THR A 858 6.66 31.33 1.38
N TRP A 859 6.74 29.99 1.44
CA TRP A 859 6.19 29.12 0.41
C TRP A 859 4.66 29.23 0.33
N TYR A 860 3.95 29.20 1.46
CA TYR A 860 2.49 29.30 1.46
C TYR A 860 1.96 30.66 1.01
N LEU A 861 2.60 31.77 1.39
CA LEU A 861 2.27 33.10 0.87
C LEU A 861 2.50 33.17 -0.63
N THR A 862 3.62 32.63 -1.11
CA THR A 862 3.96 32.61 -2.55
C THR A 862 2.97 31.76 -3.35
N TYR A 863 2.66 30.56 -2.85
CA TYR A 863 1.67 29.66 -3.46
C TYR A 863 0.29 30.32 -3.52
N ALA A 864 -0.19 30.88 -2.39
CA ALA A 864 -1.48 31.55 -2.34
C ALA A 864 -1.56 32.78 -3.26
N ALA A 865 -0.53 33.63 -3.27
CA ALA A 865 -0.49 34.81 -4.14
C ALA A 865 -0.51 34.43 -5.62
N LEU A 866 0.31 33.47 -6.04
CA LEU A 866 0.38 33.02 -7.43
C LEU A 866 -0.91 32.34 -7.87
N MET A 867 -1.50 31.50 -7.00
CA MET A 867 -2.76 30.86 -7.34
C MET A 867 -3.92 31.85 -7.42
N GLY A 868 -3.92 32.89 -6.56
CA GLY A 868 -4.94 33.93 -6.47
C GLY A 868 -4.72 35.17 -7.35
N ASN A 869 -3.63 35.23 -8.12
CA ASN A 869 -3.19 36.41 -8.89
C ASN A 869 -3.11 37.70 -8.04
N VAL A 870 -2.54 37.59 -6.83
CA VAL A 870 -2.39 38.69 -5.86
C VAL A 870 -1.10 39.48 -6.05
#